data_AF-A0A9P8VFT8-F1
#
_entry.id   AF-A0A9P8VFT8-F1
#
_cell.length_a   1.000
_cell.length_b   1.000
_cell.length_c   1.000
_cell.angle_alpha   90.00
_cell.angle_beta   90.00
_cell.angle_gamma   90.00
#
_symmetry.space_group_name_H-M   'P 1'
#
loop_
_entity.id
_entity.type
_entity.pdbx_description
1 polymer ?
#
loop_
_entity_poly.entity_id
_entity_poly.type
_entity_poly.pdbx_seq_one_letter_code
_entity_poly.pdbx_strand_id
1 'polypeptide(L)'
;MSDKTEPNSSFKLTPPRIGEDKYAAFRGIDAFAIYNAQTDGFVLNAELNFEDMLLIYAETVYIQSSTIKLPGKKIGIFCHSLVIGPESACIDVSGANGNAATSSTARAGNGGDGGSVWLYVEAPTPALRTKLSLQAYGGDGGRGADGSPAGNGGDGGASGTISCYIGSAVVRYQERLSTAVVDKNWSVWVKDLSESIAHDMTDLDGTIIDKSTKDAWKTTVLTMVDFLPEVEKLKSALYALVNSTKRVTPKLVVKDKITLLNQSIDKFGSTRIGPGLPKTKDKGALVQLAKDCDDFFGGSAAEQMLLAGMDAVLAIMAELTPTDGRGSPLINNFTAISNDLNASLMLETYEFTSATCQLGGGKGGRGGNGTTPADMAGKPGVNGKESTAETKIVSLVGRQTDCEIDQAIVSPEQCQMILDEADGFYFTNNVLSMPEAMSRYVKLKKRLLFLDVLPKDDAATKTPLGKALSRLDSQYKLSYEVISQLRTIYDTVKRRLACILLKQDMWGHSDTWVPRLSLAYYGDRVTKMIEGFQELEKTFVAYGEAEQKETFTQVEVTAAKKANDAMGRAAKDKMESIMDEGGERDLATIQIHNSGVSMADAGTVLAEALKEFAAEIRSCFSVSADTLLDALSTLSLAPEGFAAVVQAAGVWYKSSSKIEDAQGNLVKKEYIISQIKSCGGSIDSLAREYEKLEPENLKVDDPGYAKIITNAADLEKIVKNFEERISSAEHVKTALTAFLKAATERNAAVITYNALIQTYFRLDGIVKSSKDESQKLGEQLLFLDKSLPAIYFWLKRLKQQNHFEILGELNNQARALCFWAPKVVGSVIFDAPSVKQGTEELLKQQEKLISEFERAYETIRSGAWQSWPGDPTFQKEGISVPLSPRILKDLRNGGDNHEVLLSITPEAHFEFGNMANVRLTQVRVWLRGATVSPVGSGSRTQWPLHVELTHWGYETIHDSNGKACQFQHATVNLHFKYETTLFNPEGLIDQPNIVYEHQDLDYDYGGGAQPGANIKPPFGPFGDWTIRVPKAMNPGLYLDNVTEGWIEFCGRNQALSRPH
;
A
#
# COMPACT_ATOMS: atom_id res chain seq x y z
N MET A 1 -55.08 -14.16 17.07
CA MET A 1 -54.20 -14.21 15.89
C MET A 1 -53.83 -15.67 15.70
N SER A 2 -54.15 -16.26 14.56
CA SER A 2 -53.97 -17.69 14.29
C SER A 2 -52.50 -18.02 14.10
N ASP A 3 -52.04 -19.09 14.75
CA ASP A 3 -50.77 -19.78 14.48
C ASP A 3 -50.62 -20.02 12.97
N LYS A 4 -49.74 -19.25 12.32
CA LYS A 4 -49.18 -19.61 11.04
C LYS A 4 -47.95 -20.47 11.34
N THR A 5 -48.10 -21.78 11.16
CA THR A 5 -46.99 -22.72 11.07
C THR A 5 -46.00 -22.23 10.00
N GLU A 6 -44.75 -21.98 10.41
CA GLU A 6 -43.65 -21.57 9.54
C GLU A 6 -43.51 -22.57 8.37
N PRO A 7 -43.44 -22.12 7.11
CA PRO A 7 -43.14 -23.01 6.00
C PRO A 7 -41.69 -23.48 6.11
N ASN A 8 -41.49 -24.79 6.26
CA ASN A 8 -40.17 -25.44 6.22
C ASN A 8 -39.40 -25.02 4.96
N SER A 9 -38.40 -24.15 5.12
CA SER A 9 -37.39 -23.91 4.09
C SER A 9 -36.60 -25.21 3.84
N SER A 10 -36.36 -25.55 2.59
CA SER A 10 -35.51 -26.70 2.19
C SER A 10 -34.03 -26.45 2.46
N PHE A 11 -33.61 -25.20 2.66
CA PHE A 11 -32.37 -24.92 3.36
C PHE A 11 -32.56 -25.20 4.85
N LYS A 12 -31.72 -26.07 5.44
CA LYS A 12 -31.41 -25.90 6.86
C LYS A 12 -30.70 -24.55 6.96
N LEU A 13 -31.47 -23.53 7.34
CA LEU A 13 -30.97 -22.29 7.93
C LEU A 13 -29.94 -22.73 8.95
N THR A 14 -28.69 -22.67 8.55
CA THR A 14 -27.60 -22.83 9.49
C THR A 14 -27.24 -21.40 9.79
N PRO A 15 -27.77 -20.81 10.88
CA PRO A 15 -27.31 -19.50 11.32
C PRO A 15 -25.78 -19.50 11.35
N PRO A 16 -25.12 -18.34 11.11
CA PRO A 16 -23.68 -18.25 11.00
C PRO A 16 -23.03 -19.11 12.09
N ARG A 17 -22.32 -20.16 11.69
CA ARG A 17 -21.64 -21.02 12.65
C ARG A 17 -20.45 -20.25 13.19
N ILE A 18 -20.36 -20.21 14.51
CA ILE A 18 -19.23 -19.61 15.21
C ILE A 18 -17.95 -20.30 14.73
N GLY A 19 -17.02 -19.51 14.18
CA GLY A 19 -15.79 -19.99 13.54
C GLY A 19 -15.79 -19.96 11.99
N GLU A 20 -16.94 -19.78 11.35
CA GLU A 20 -17.05 -19.60 9.89
C GLU A 20 -17.08 -18.11 9.51
N ASP A 21 -16.02 -17.36 9.85
CA ASP A 21 -15.93 -15.91 9.58
C ASP A 21 -15.99 -15.53 8.08
N LYS A 22 -15.96 -16.52 7.19
CA LYS A 22 -16.07 -16.37 5.72
C LYS A 22 -17.48 -16.60 5.18
N TYR A 23 -18.46 -16.95 6.01
CA TYR A 23 -19.84 -17.15 5.62
C TYR A 23 -20.79 -16.52 6.63
N ALA A 24 -21.85 -15.87 6.16
CA ALA A 24 -22.94 -15.43 7.02
C ALA A 24 -24.26 -15.39 6.25
N ALA A 25 -25.35 -15.65 6.95
CA ALA A 25 -26.70 -15.56 6.41
C ALA A 25 -27.62 -14.84 7.40
N PHE A 26 -28.39 -13.87 6.90
CA PHE A 26 -29.18 -12.95 7.72
C PHE A 26 -30.54 -12.64 7.12
N ARG A 27 -31.52 -12.45 8.00
CA ARG A 27 -32.87 -12.02 7.65
C ARG A 27 -33.06 -10.58 8.10
N GLY A 28 -33.36 -9.70 7.15
CA GLY A 28 -33.82 -8.33 7.38
C GLY A 28 -35.35 -8.26 7.38
N ILE A 29 -35.92 -7.05 7.19
CA ILE A 29 -37.39 -6.86 7.20
C ILE A 29 -38.05 -7.56 6.00
N ASP A 30 -37.54 -7.31 4.80
CA ASP A 30 -38.14 -7.80 3.53
C ASP A 30 -37.14 -8.59 2.66
N ALA A 31 -35.94 -8.88 3.18
CA ALA A 31 -34.89 -9.51 2.41
C ALA A 31 -34.06 -10.47 3.27
N PHE A 32 -33.62 -11.55 2.65
CA PHE A 32 -32.63 -12.46 3.19
C PHE A 32 -31.30 -12.26 2.46
N ALA A 33 -30.19 -12.17 3.17
CA ALA A 33 -28.86 -11.95 2.59
C ALA A 33 -27.89 -13.07 2.95
N ILE A 34 -27.08 -13.48 1.98
CA ILE A 34 -25.98 -14.43 2.13
C ILE A 34 -24.68 -13.71 1.76
N TYR A 35 -23.69 -13.80 2.64
CA TYR A 35 -22.36 -13.24 2.45
C TYR A 35 -21.35 -14.38 2.48
N ASN A 36 -20.54 -14.52 1.43
CA ASN A 36 -19.59 -15.61 1.29
C ASN A 36 -18.24 -15.11 0.72
N ALA A 37 -17.17 -15.28 1.49
CA ALA A 37 -15.79 -15.03 1.10
C ALA A 37 -14.95 -16.32 1.05
N GLN A 38 -15.58 -17.49 1.11
CA GLN A 38 -14.92 -18.78 0.99
C GLN A 38 -14.50 -19.05 -0.45
N THR A 39 -13.39 -19.75 -0.61
CA THR A 39 -12.80 -20.08 -1.92
C THR A 39 -13.57 -21.18 -2.66
N ASP A 40 -14.30 -22.03 -1.95
CA ASP A 40 -15.20 -23.05 -2.49
C ASP A 40 -16.56 -22.50 -2.95
N GLY A 41 -16.82 -21.21 -2.69
CA GLY A 41 -17.98 -20.48 -3.20
C GLY A 41 -19.33 -20.89 -2.63
N PHE A 42 -20.40 -20.37 -3.22
CA PHE A 42 -21.79 -20.64 -2.83
C PHE A 42 -22.52 -21.44 -3.90
N VAL A 43 -23.25 -22.48 -3.49
CA VAL A 43 -23.95 -23.39 -4.42
C VAL A 43 -25.44 -23.07 -4.53
N LEU A 44 -25.91 -22.95 -5.76
CA LEU A 44 -27.31 -22.84 -6.15
C LEU A 44 -27.79 -24.12 -6.82
N ASN A 45 -28.89 -24.68 -6.31
CA ASN A 45 -29.51 -25.90 -6.81
C ASN A 45 -31.05 -25.80 -6.80
N ALA A 46 -31.72 -26.83 -7.31
CA ALA A 46 -33.18 -26.89 -7.43
C ALA A 46 -33.92 -26.92 -6.08
N GLU A 47 -33.23 -27.17 -4.97
CA GLU A 47 -33.78 -27.17 -3.62
C GLU A 47 -33.79 -25.76 -3.00
N LEU A 48 -33.36 -24.73 -3.72
CA LEU A 48 -33.36 -23.36 -3.21
C LEU A 48 -34.80 -22.87 -2.92
N ASN A 49 -35.06 -22.51 -1.66
CA ASN A 49 -36.34 -21.93 -1.23
C ASN A 49 -36.12 -20.85 -0.16
N PHE A 50 -36.80 -19.71 -0.32
CA PHE A 50 -36.83 -18.57 0.60
C PHE A 50 -38.20 -17.86 0.47
N GLU A 51 -38.53 -16.91 1.34
CA GLU A 51 -39.87 -16.28 1.36
C GLU A 51 -40.13 -15.32 0.19
N ASP A 52 -39.61 -14.08 0.23
CA ASP A 52 -39.85 -13.06 -0.81
C ASP A 52 -38.56 -12.70 -1.57
N MET A 53 -37.49 -12.32 -0.87
CA MET A 53 -36.26 -11.84 -1.48
C MET A 53 -35.01 -12.51 -0.90
N LEU A 54 -34.07 -12.87 -1.78
CA LEU A 54 -32.74 -13.38 -1.46
C LEU A 54 -31.66 -12.56 -2.16
N LEU A 55 -30.65 -12.08 -1.44
CA LEU A 55 -29.48 -11.38 -1.96
C LEU A 55 -28.22 -12.21 -1.63
N ILE A 56 -27.40 -12.51 -2.63
CA ILE A 56 -26.18 -13.34 -2.47
C ILE A 56 -24.98 -12.50 -2.85
N TYR A 57 -24.09 -12.25 -1.90
CA TYR A 57 -22.79 -11.60 -2.09
C TYR A 57 -21.70 -12.65 -1.92
N ALA A 58 -21.05 -13.06 -3.00
CA ALA A 58 -20.09 -14.16 -2.96
C ALA A 58 -18.87 -13.94 -3.85
N GLU A 59 -17.71 -14.50 -3.50
CA GLU A 59 -16.57 -14.51 -4.43
C GLU A 59 -16.89 -15.40 -5.65
N THR A 60 -17.36 -16.62 -5.43
CA THR A 60 -17.79 -17.51 -6.51
C THR A 60 -19.18 -18.08 -6.22
N VAL A 61 -20.02 -18.17 -7.25
CA VAL A 61 -21.32 -18.85 -7.18
C VAL A 61 -21.33 -20.00 -8.20
N TYR A 62 -21.80 -21.17 -7.78
CA TYR A 62 -21.93 -22.37 -8.60
C TYR A 62 -23.40 -22.68 -8.83
N ILE A 63 -23.84 -22.78 -10.08
CA ILE A 63 -25.17 -23.31 -10.41
C ILE A 63 -25.01 -24.79 -10.74
N GLN A 64 -25.63 -25.65 -9.94
CA GLN A 64 -25.52 -27.11 -10.07
C GLN A 64 -26.77 -27.77 -10.66
N SER A 65 -27.89 -27.06 -10.74
CA SER A 65 -29.14 -27.58 -11.32
C SER A 65 -29.48 -26.92 -12.64
N SER A 66 -30.03 -27.69 -13.57
CA SER A 66 -30.46 -27.17 -14.88
C SER A 66 -31.64 -26.21 -14.78
N THR A 67 -32.44 -26.28 -13.71
CA THR A 67 -33.55 -25.37 -13.47
C THR A 67 -33.75 -25.13 -11.97
N ILE A 68 -33.88 -23.86 -11.59
CA ILE A 68 -34.18 -23.40 -10.24
C ILE A 68 -35.47 -22.56 -10.33
N LYS A 69 -36.56 -23.05 -9.74
CA LYS A 69 -37.89 -22.39 -9.80
C LYS A 69 -38.19 -21.62 -8.53
N LEU A 70 -38.45 -20.33 -8.67
CA LEU A 70 -38.63 -19.35 -7.61
C LEU A 70 -39.85 -18.44 -7.91
N PRO A 71 -41.06 -19.01 -8.07
CA PRO A 71 -42.17 -18.31 -8.70
C PRO A 71 -42.56 -17.04 -7.94
N GLY A 72 -42.55 -15.89 -8.64
CA GLY A 72 -42.87 -14.58 -8.08
C GLY A 72 -41.84 -13.99 -7.12
N LYS A 73 -40.71 -14.67 -6.88
CA LYS A 73 -39.70 -14.27 -5.88
C LYS A 73 -38.61 -13.38 -6.46
N LYS A 74 -37.88 -12.70 -5.59
CA LYS A 74 -36.78 -11.78 -5.95
C LYS A 74 -35.44 -12.40 -5.57
N ILE A 75 -34.50 -12.49 -6.50
CA ILE A 75 -33.16 -13.00 -6.26
C ILE A 75 -32.09 -12.06 -6.81
N GLY A 76 -31.13 -11.69 -5.97
CA GLY A 76 -29.91 -10.97 -6.32
C GLY A 76 -28.69 -11.88 -6.21
N ILE A 77 -27.88 -11.95 -7.26
CA ILE A 77 -26.61 -12.70 -7.28
C ILE A 77 -25.51 -11.71 -7.63
N PHE A 78 -24.66 -11.38 -6.66
CA PHE A 78 -23.58 -10.42 -6.78
C PHE A 78 -22.26 -11.15 -6.51
N CYS A 79 -21.48 -11.41 -7.56
CA CYS A 79 -20.30 -12.23 -7.43
C CYS A 79 -19.13 -11.82 -8.31
N HIS A 80 -17.93 -12.30 -7.96
CA HIS A 80 -16.79 -12.17 -8.85
C HIS A 80 -16.89 -13.12 -10.03
N SER A 81 -17.17 -14.41 -9.75
CA SER A 81 -17.32 -15.44 -10.78
C SER A 81 -18.61 -16.24 -10.60
N LEU A 82 -19.27 -16.51 -11.72
CA LEU A 82 -20.45 -17.39 -11.79
C LEU A 82 -20.10 -18.61 -12.66
N VAL A 83 -20.15 -19.79 -12.06
CA VAL A 83 -19.80 -21.07 -12.68
C VAL A 83 -21.07 -21.88 -12.92
N ILE A 84 -21.30 -22.27 -14.18
CA ILE A 84 -22.46 -23.06 -14.59
C ILE A 84 -22.00 -24.50 -14.78
N GLY A 85 -22.36 -25.37 -13.83
CA GLY A 85 -21.99 -26.79 -13.85
C GLY A 85 -22.70 -27.61 -14.94
N PRO A 86 -24.03 -27.48 -15.09
CA PRO A 86 -24.79 -28.13 -16.16
C PRO A 86 -24.42 -27.65 -17.57
N GLU A 87 -24.90 -28.36 -18.59
CA GLU A 87 -24.83 -27.91 -19.99
C GLU A 87 -25.58 -26.59 -20.20
N SER A 88 -26.72 -26.42 -19.53
CA SER A 88 -27.48 -25.19 -19.44
C SER A 88 -28.20 -25.10 -18.09
N ALA A 89 -28.38 -23.87 -17.58
CA ALA A 89 -29.05 -23.59 -16.32
C ALA A 89 -30.08 -22.46 -16.48
N CYS A 90 -31.24 -22.63 -15.86
CA CYS A 90 -32.33 -21.65 -15.86
C CYS A 90 -32.67 -21.23 -14.42
N ILE A 91 -32.73 -19.92 -14.17
CA ILE A 91 -33.32 -19.33 -12.96
C ILE A 91 -34.68 -18.76 -13.35
N ASP A 92 -35.74 -19.41 -12.92
CA ASP A 92 -37.12 -19.10 -13.30
C ASP A 92 -37.89 -18.51 -12.11
N VAL A 93 -38.09 -17.19 -12.14
CA VAL A 93 -38.90 -16.45 -11.16
C VAL A 93 -40.32 -16.16 -11.67
N SER A 94 -40.78 -16.85 -12.71
CA SER A 94 -42.07 -16.58 -13.35
C SER A 94 -43.26 -16.78 -12.41
N GLY A 95 -44.29 -15.96 -12.60
CA GLY A 95 -45.52 -16.00 -11.80
C GLY A 95 -46.29 -17.31 -12.00
N ALA A 96 -46.98 -17.75 -10.96
CA ALA A 96 -47.80 -18.96 -11.03
C ALA A 96 -49.04 -18.72 -11.92
N ASN A 97 -49.41 -19.71 -12.74
CA ASN A 97 -50.63 -19.63 -13.53
C ASN A 97 -51.88 -19.64 -12.64
N GLY A 98 -52.90 -18.90 -13.05
CA GLY A 98 -54.20 -18.85 -12.42
C GLY A 98 -54.95 -20.17 -12.58
N ASN A 99 -55.57 -20.62 -11.50
CA ASN A 99 -56.39 -21.84 -11.53
C ASN A 99 -57.63 -21.63 -12.41
N ALA A 100 -57.96 -22.62 -13.25
CA ALA A 100 -59.23 -22.61 -13.97
C ALA A 100 -60.41 -22.58 -12.99
N ALA A 101 -61.48 -21.90 -13.38
CA ALA A 101 -62.70 -21.87 -12.59
C ALA A 101 -63.37 -23.26 -12.57
N THR A 102 -63.96 -23.60 -11.43
CA THR A 102 -64.67 -24.87 -11.22
C THR A 102 -66.18 -24.63 -11.28
N SER A 103 -66.99 -25.69 -11.34
CA SER A 103 -68.46 -25.56 -11.31
C SER A 103 -69.00 -24.83 -10.06
N SER A 104 -68.22 -24.76 -8.98
CA SER A 104 -68.52 -23.99 -7.76
C SER A 104 -67.96 -22.56 -7.74
N THR A 105 -67.08 -22.18 -8.69
CA THR A 105 -66.45 -20.84 -8.74
C THR A 105 -66.60 -20.25 -10.14
N ALA A 106 -67.53 -19.30 -10.30
CA ALA A 106 -67.79 -18.68 -11.59
C ALA A 106 -66.62 -17.82 -12.13
N ARG A 107 -65.65 -17.39 -11.31
CA ARG A 107 -64.49 -16.60 -11.78
C ARG A 107 -63.21 -17.42 -11.65
N ALA A 108 -62.42 -17.45 -12.72
CA ALA A 108 -61.12 -18.10 -12.71
C ALA A 108 -60.08 -17.31 -11.91
N GLY A 109 -59.04 -17.98 -11.43
CA GLY A 109 -57.92 -17.34 -10.74
C GLY A 109 -57.09 -16.48 -11.68
N ASN A 110 -56.63 -15.33 -11.20
CA ASN A 110 -55.66 -14.53 -11.93
C ASN A 110 -54.28 -15.21 -11.90
N GLY A 111 -53.47 -14.97 -12.92
CA GLY A 111 -52.06 -15.32 -12.90
C GLY A 111 -51.30 -14.45 -11.90
N GLY A 112 -50.29 -15.02 -11.25
CA GLY A 112 -49.39 -14.29 -10.36
C GLY A 112 -48.39 -13.45 -11.15
N ASP A 113 -47.90 -12.38 -10.54
CA ASP A 113 -46.86 -11.55 -11.13
C ASP A 113 -45.51 -12.29 -11.15
N GLY A 114 -44.69 -12.01 -12.16
CA GLY A 114 -43.31 -12.47 -12.22
C GLY A 114 -42.43 -11.80 -11.16
N GLY A 115 -41.42 -12.52 -10.70
CA GLY A 115 -40.45 -12.04 -9.70
C GLY A 115 -39.34 -11.17 -10.28
N SER A 116 -38.22 -11.05 -9.55
CA SER A 116 -37.09 -10.22 -10.01
C SER A 116 -35.77 -10.99 -9.97
N VAL A 117 -34.94 -10.80 -10.98
CA VAL A 117 -33.54 -11.27 -10.99
C VAL A 117 -32.60 -10.08 -11.12
N TRP A 118 -31.68 -9.95 -10.17
CA TRP A 118 -30.56 -9.02 -10.25
C TRP A 118 -29.26 -9.81 -10.32
N LEU A 119 -28.48 -9.63 -11.37
CA LEU A 119 -27.24 -10.37 -11.59
C LEU A 119 -26.07 -9.39 -11.71
N TYR A 120 -25.04 -9.57 -10.92
CA TYR A 120 -23.75 -8.92 -11.09
C TYR A 120 -22.64 -9.97 -11.12
N VAL A 121 -21.82 -9.94 -12.18
CA VAL A 121 -20.67 -10.83 -12.34
C VAL A 121 -19.47 -10.00 -12.76
N GLU A 122 -18.48 -9.86 -11.87
CA GLU A 122 -17.29 -9.01 -12.09
C GLU A 122 -16.39 -9.55 -13.22
N ALA A 123 -16.21 -10.87 -13.28
CA ALA A 123 -15.35 -11.58 -14.22
C ALA A 123 -16.14 -12.73 -14.86
N PRO A 124 -17.02 -12.45 -15.83
CA PRO A 124 -17.83 -13.48 -16.46
C PRO A 124 -16.98 -14.41 -17.32
N THR A 125 -17.44 -15.65 -17.44
CA THR A 125 -16.90 -16.63 -18.38
C THR A 125 -17.76 -16.68 -19.65
N PRO A 126 -17.25 -17.18 -20.79
CA PRO A 126 -18.06 -17.36 -22.00
C PRO A 126 -19.31 -18.24 -21.81
N ALA A 127 -19.28 -19.14 -20.81
CA ALA A 127 -20.41 -19.97 -20.43
C ALA A 127 -21.62 -19.15 -19.99
N LEU A 128 -21.41 -17.96 -19.41
CA LEU A 128 -22.50 -17.12 -18.93
C LEU A 128 -23.49 -16.74 -20.04
N ARG A 129 -22.98 -16.43 -21.24
CA ARG A 129 -23.80 -16.04 -22.40
C ARG A 129 -24.49 -17.21 -23.10
N THR A 130 -23.90 -18.39 -23.00
CA THR A 130 -24.29 -19.55 -23.81
C THR A 130 -25.07 -20.60 -23.03
N LYS A 131 -24.98 -20.58 -21.70
CA LYS A 131 -25.52 -21.62 -20.83
C LYS A 131 -26.49 -21.11 -19.77
N LEU A 132 -26.62 -19.80 -19.54
CA LEU A 132 -27.56 -19.25 -18.56
C LEU A 132 -28.85 -18.77 -19.23
N SER A 133 -29.98 -19.03 -18.58
CA SER A 133 -31.27 -18.42 -18.88
C SER A 133 -31.89 -17.88 -17.60
N LEU A 134 -32.46 -16.68 -17.67
CA LEU A 134 -33.17 -15.99 -16.60
C LEU A 134 -34.59 -15.72 -17.06
N GLN A 135 -35.59 -16.25 -16.36
CA GLN A 135 -37.00 -16.17 -16.73
C GLN A 135 -37.82 -15.41 -15.69
N ALA A 136 -38.62 -14.43 -16.12
CA ALA A 136 -39.46 -13.60 -15.26
C ALA A 136 -40.82 -13.29 -15.91
N TYR A 137 -41.51 -14.33 -16.40
CA TYR A 137 -42.83 -14.18 -17.02
C TYR A 137 -43.92 -13.91 -15.98
N GLY A 138 -44.97 -13.20 -16.38
CA GLY A 138 -46.22 -13.19 -15.63
C GLY A 138 -46.98 -14.50 -15.84
N GLY A 139 -47.67 -14.98 -14.81
CA GLY A 139 -48.49 -16.17 -14.90
C GLY A 139 -49.71 -15.94 -15.79
N ASP A 140 -50.13 -16.95 -16.55
CA ASP A 140 -51.35 -16.87 -17.35
C ASP A 140 -52.60 -16.89 -16.46
N GLY A 141 -53.62 -16.13 -16.84
CA GLY A 141 -54.92 -16.16 -16.18
C GLY A 141 -55.67 -17.47 -16.42
N GLY A 142 -56.39 -17.95 -15.39
CA GLY A 142 -57.17 -19.17 -15.47
C GLY A 142 -58.37 -19.04 -16.43
N ARG A 143 -58.81 -20.17 -16.99
CA ARG A 143 -60.03 -20.20 -17.84
C ARG A 143 -61.30 -20.11 -17.00
N GLY A 144 -62.26 -19.27 -17.41
CA GLY A 144 -63.58 -19.17 -16.78
C GLY A 144 -64.43 -20.44 -16.90
N ALA A 145 -65.33 -20.68 -15.94
CA ALA A 145 -66.22 -21.86 -15.98
C ALA A 145 -67.27 -21.73 -17.08
N ASP A 146 -67.52 -22.80 -17.82
CA ASP A 146 -68.65 -22.88 -18.74
C ASP A 146 -69.97 -22.94 -17.94
N GLY A 147 -71.03 -22.23 -18.36
CA GLY A 147 -72.28 -22.14 -17.57
C GLY A 147 -73.29 -21.11 -18.09
N SER A 148 -74.34 -20.85 -17.29
CA SER A 148 -75.30 -19.75 -17.51
C SER A 148 -75.59 -18.99 -16.20
N PRO A 149 -75.06 -17.76 -16.02
CA PRO A 149 -74.11 -17.08 -16.90
C PRO A 149 -72.72 -17.73 -16.84
N ALA A 150 -71.98 -17.69 -17.95
CA ALA A 150 -70.63 -18.23 -18.01
C ALA A 150 -69.64 -17.37 -17.22
N GLY A 151 -68.58 -18.02 -16.73
CA GLY A 151 -67.58 -17.43 -15.88
C GLY A 151 -66.54 -16.57 -16.60
N ASN A 152 -66.12 -15.45 -16.02
CA ASN A 152 -65.03 -14.65 -16.58
C ASN A 152 -63.68 -15.37 -16.42
N GLY A 153 -62.79 -15.18 -17.40
CA GLY A 153 -61.39 -15.58 -17.30
C GLY A 153 -60.64 -14.72 -16.28
N GLY A 154 -59.55 -15.29 -15.74
CA GLY A 154 -58.65 -14.57 -14.85
C GLY A 154 -57.73 -13.65 -15.62
N ASP A 155 -57.30 -12.54 -15.02
CA ASP A 155 -56.31 -11.65 -15.62
C ASP A 155 -54.93 -12.32 -15.59
N GLY A 156 -54.08 -12.03 -16.57
CA GLY A 156 -52.69 -12.45 -16.57
C GLY A 156 -51.86 -11.59 -15.61
N GLY A 157 -50.83 -12.18 -14.99
CA GLY A 157 -49.92 -11.48 -14.10
C GLY A 157 -48.95 -10.58 -14.86
N ALA A 158 -48.49 -9.49 -14.23
CA ALA A 158 -47.46 -8.64 -14.80
C ALA A 158 -46.12 -9.40 -14.94
N SER A 159 -45.33 -9.06 -15.95
CA SER A 159 -43.96 -9.58 -16.02
C SER A 159 -43.10 -9.04 -14.89
N GLY A 160 -42.12 -9.84 -14.51
CA GLY A 160 -41.12 -9.49 -13.52
C GLY A 160 -40.06 -8.51 -14.03
N THR A 161 -38.91 -8.45 -13.36
CA THR A 161 -37.78 -7.62 -13.80
C THR A 161 -36.48 -8.42 -13.84
N ILE A 162 -35.63 -8.13 -14.83
CA ILE A 162 -34.29 -8.71 -14.94
C ILE A 162 -33.30 -7.57 -15.16
N SER A 163 -32.35 -7.40 -14.25
CA SER A 163 -31.25 -6.42 -14.37
C SER A 163 -29.91 -7.11 -14.24
N CYS A 164 -29.06 -7.00 -15.24
CA CYS A 164 -27.76 -7.66 -15.32
C CYS A 164 -26.63 -6.65 -15.44
N TYR A 165 -25.60 -6.77 -14.59
CA TYR A 165 -24.41 -5.92 -14.52
C TYR A 165 -23.17 -6.80 -14.73
N ILE A 166 -22.66 -6.83 -15.95
CA ILE A 166 -21.65 -7.81 -16.35
C ILE A 166 -20.32 -7.11 -16.60
N GLY A 167 -19.25 -7.58 -15.95
CA GLY A 167 -17.91 -7.09 -16.24
C GLY A 167 -17.46 -7.50 -17.64
N SER A 168 -16.66 -6.68 -18.34
CA SER A 168 -16.14 -7.06 -19.66
C SER A 168 -14.67 -6.69 -19.84
N ALA A 169 -13.91 -7.60 -20.44
CA ALA A 169 -12.52 -7.35 -20.84
C ALA A 169 -12.45 -6.24 -21.91
N VAL A 170 -13.45 -6.16 -22.80
CA VAL A 170 -13.59 -5.11 -23.82
C VAL A 170 -13.59 -3.74 -23.17
N VAL A 171 -14.48 -3.54 -22.19
CA VAL A 171 -14.57 -2.24 -21.50
C VAL A 171 -13.28 -1.97 -20.73
N ARG A 172 -12.74 -2.93 -19.98
CA ARG A 172 -11.47 -2.73 -19.25
C ARG A 172 -10.33 -2.27 -20.16
N TYR A 173 -10.20 -2.90 -21.33
CA TYR A 173 -9.16 -2.52 -22.27
C TYR A 173 -9.42 -1.17 -22.94
N GLN A 174 -10.65 -0.89 -23.35
CA GLN A 174 -11.05 0.41 -23.89
C GLN A 174 -10.79 1.55 -22.90
N GLU A 175 -11.10 1.30 -21.63
CA GLU A 175 -10.86 2.21 -20.52
C GLU A 175 -9.36 2.52 -20.37
N ARG A 176 -8.54 1.47 -20.31
CA ARG A 176 -7.08 1.59 -20.27
C ARG A 176 -6.54 2.36 -21.47
N LEU A 177 -7.03 2.04 -22.66
CA LEU A 177 -6.62 2.69 -23.90
C LEU A 177 -6.93 4.20 -23.86
N SER A 178 -8.12 4.57 -23.39
CA SER A 178 -8.50 5.98 -23.25
C SER A 178 -7.63 6.72 -22.22
N THR A 179 -7.37 6.11 -21.05
CA THR A 179 -6.53 6.71 -20.00
C THR A 179 -5.06 6.82 -20.41
N ALA A 180 -4.55 5.85 -21.17
CA ALA A 180 -3.18 5.90 -21.67
C ALA A 180 -2.97 7.09 -22.61
N VAL A 181 -3.94 7.40 -23.48
CA VAL A 181 -3.76 8.41 -24.54
C VAL A 181 -4.05 9.85 -24.08
N VAL A 182 -4.91 10.05 -23.08
CA VAL A 182 -5.32 11.39 -22.63
C VAL A 182 -4.11 12.19 -22.11
N ASP A 183 -3.90 13.37 -22.73
CA ASP A 183 -2.88 14.36 -22.39
C ASP A 183 -1.41 13.89 -22.38
N LYS A 184 -1.13 12.72 -22.97
CA LYS A 184 0.23 12.19 -23.12
C LYS A 184 0.71 12.27 -24.58
N ASN A 185 2.03 12.43 -24.75
CA ASN A 185 2.68 12.26 -26.05
C ASN A 185 2.71 10.78 -26.44
N TRP A 186 2.74 10.49 -27.74
CA TRP A 186 2.69 9.09 -28.22
C TRP A 186 3.81 8.22 -27.68
N SER A 187 5.00 8.77 -27.53
CA SER A 187 6.18 8.07 -27.03
C SER A 187 5.96 7.54 -25.60
N VAL A 188 5.22 8.28 -24.77
CA VAL A 188 4.90 7.90 -23.39
C VAL A 188 3.82 6.83 -23.37
N TRP A 189 2.70 7.07 -24.04
CA TRP A 189 1.56 6.16 -23.92
C TRP A 189 1.74 4.84 -24.68
N VAL A 190 2.53 4.81 -25.77
CA VAL A 190 2.90 3.56 -26.44
C VAL A 190 3.75 2.68 -25.51
N LYS A 191 4.67 3.29 -24.77
CA LYS A 191 5.49 2.58 -23.78
C LYS A 191 4.60 1.98 -22.68
N ASP A 192 3.71 2.78 -22.10
CA ASP A 192 2.76 2.34 -21.06
C ASP A 192 1.86 1.16 -21.53
N LEU A 193 1.45 1.16 -22.81
CA LEU A 193 0.64 0.08 -23.38
C LEU A 193 1.47 -1.17 -23.70
N SER A 194 2.70 -1.01 -24.17
CA SER A 194 3.55 -2.12 -24.61
C SER A 194 3.84 -3.15 -23.51
N GLU A 195 3.84 -2.71 -22.25
CA GLU A 195 4.19 -3.54 -21.09
C GLU A 195 3.21 -4.69 -20.83
N SER A 196 2.00 -4.60 -21.37
CA SER A 196 0.91 -5.56 -21.15
C SER A 196 0.16 -5.95 -22.41
N ILE A 197 0.45 -5.34 -23.56
CA ILE A 197 -0.37 -5.51 -24.76
C ILE A 197 -0.53 -6.98 -25.17
N ALA A 198 0.45 -7.83 -24.86
CA ALA A 198 0.32 -9.27 -25.08
C ALA A 198 -0.79 -9.90 -24.22
N HIS A 199 -0.83 -9.57 -22.93
CA HIS A 199 -1.87 -10.04 -22.01
C HIS A 199 -3.23 -9.44 -22.37
N ASP A 200 -3.28 -8.13 -22.61
CA ASP A 200 -4.52 -7.43 -22.97
C ASP A 200 -5.16 -8.01 -24.24
N MET A 201 -4.36 -8.36 -25.27
CA MET A 201 -4.89 -8.98 -26.49
C MET A 201 -5.41 -10.41 -26.26
N THR A 202 -4.82 -11.12 -25.30
CA THR A 202 -5.27 -12.47 -24.88
C THR A 202 -6.57 -12.39 -24.11
N ASP A 203 -6.73 -11.38 -23.23
CA ASP A 203 -7.98 -11.11 -22.51
C ASP A 203 -9.15 -10.77 -23.45
N LEU A 204 -8.85 -10.29 -24.65
CA LEU A 204 -9.84 -10.04 -25.71
C LEU A 204 -10.08 -11.27 -26.61
N ASP A 205 -9.51 -12.44 -26.29
CA ASP A 205 -9.84 -13.67 -27.00
C ASP A 205 -11.27 -14.12 -26.69
N GLY A 206 -11.99 -14.60 -27.71
CA GLY A 206 -13.41 -14.94 -27.60
C GLY A 206 -14.37 -13.73 -27.65
N THR A 207 -13.85 -12.52 -27.89
CA THR A 207 -14.65 -11.37 -28.33
C THR A 207 -14.84 -11.40 -29.85
N ILE A 208 -15.70 -10.53 -30.39
CA ILE A 208 -15.90 -10.40 -31.85
C ILE A 208 -14.83 -9.57 -32.54
N ILE A 209 -13.85 -9.07 -31.79
CA ILE A 209 -12.80 -8.20 -32.32
C ILE A 209 -11.94 -9.02 -33.29
N ASP A 210 -11.83 -8.53 -34.51
CA ASP A 210 -11.14 -9.26 -35.57
C ASP A 210 -9.68 -9.50 -35.20
N LYS A 211 -9.21 -10.73 -35.44
CA LYS A 211 -7.83 -11.12 -35.10
C LYS A 211 -6.82 -10.25 -35.84
N SER A 212 -7.09 -9.86 -37.08
CA SER A 212 -6.20 -8.98 -37.84
C SER A 212 -6.14 -7.58 -37.24
N THR A 213 -7.24 -7.04 -36.69
CA THR A 213 -7.22 -5.77 -35.94
C THR A 213 -6.34 -5.89 -34.70
N LYS A 214 -6.51 -6.96 -33.90
CA LYS A 214 -5.70 -7.19 -32.69
C LYS A 214 -4.21 -7.34 -33.02
N ASP A 215 -3.88 -8.15 -34.01
CA ASP A 215 -2.51 -8.41 -34.43
C ASP A 215 -1.87 -7.14 -35.03
N ALA A 216 -2.60 -6.36 -35.83
CA ALA A 216 -2.13 -5.08 -36.38
C ALA A 216 -1.88 -4.06 -35.27
N TRP A 217 -2.80 -3.92 -34.31
CA TRP A 217 -2.62 -3.03 -33.17
C TRP A 217 -1.42 -3.42 -32.31
N LYS A 218 -1.32 -4.70 -31.92
CA LYS A 218 -0.19 -5.25 -31.16
C LYS A 218 1.13 -5.02 -31.86
N THR A 219 1.21 -5.36 -33.14
CA THR A 219 2.43 -5.19 -33.95
C THR A 219 2.84 -3.73 -34.02
N THR A 220 1.86 -2.83 -34.18
CA THR A 220 2.11 -1.37 -34.28
C THR A 220 2.72 -0.84 -32.99
N VAL A 221 2.12 -1.12 -31.83
CA VAL A 221 2.62 -0.67 -30.53
C VAL A 221 4.02 -1.24 -30.26
N LEU A 222 4.25 -2.53 -30.54
CA LEU A 222 5.56 -3.16 -30.34
C LEU A 222 6.63 -2.60 -31.29
N THR A 223 6.28 -2.32 -32.55
CA THR A 223 7.20 -1.70 -33.52
C THR A 223 7.60 -0.29 -33.08
N MET A 224 6.63 0.47 -32.56
CA MET A 224 6.88 1.84 -32.10
C MET A 224 7.76 1.86 -30.84
N VAL A 225 7.49 0.98 -29.86
CA VAL A 225 8.31 0.94 -28.64
C VAL A 225 9.73 0.44 -28.91
N ASP A 226 9.93 -0.49 -29.86
CA ASP A 226 11.27 -0.97 -30.26
C ASP A 226 12.09 0.10 -31.00
N PHE A 227 11.44 1.10 -31.60
CA PHE A 227 12.11 2.22 -32.28
C PHE A 227 12.60 3.31 -31.32
N LEU A 228 11.91 3.53 -30.18
CA LEU A 228 12.22 4.59 -29.22
C LEU A 228 13.67 4.56 -28.68
N PRO A 229 14.23 3.41 -28.26
CA PRO A 229 15.61 3.36 -27.75
C PRO A 229 16.65 3.83 -28.77
N GLU A 230 16.45 3.59 -30.07
CA GLU A 230 17.39 4.01 -31.11
C GLU A 230 17.34 5.53 -31.35
N VAL A 231 16.17 6.14 -31.19
CA VAL A 231 16.00 7.60 -31.22
C VAL A 231 16.72 8.24 -30.03
N GLU A 232 16.57 7.66 -28.83
CA GLU A 232 17.24 8.12 -27.61
C GLU A 232 18.77 7.96 -27.71
N LYS A 233 19.24 6.84 -28.25
CA LYS A 233 20.66 6.59 -28.50
C LYS A 233 21.25 7.58 -29.50
N LEU A 234 20.56 7.84 -30.61
CA LEU A 234 21.00 8.85 -31.59
C LEU A 234 21.04 10.24 -30.96
N LYS A 235 20.01 10.64 -30.21
CA LYS A 235 19.98 11.94 -29.52
C LYS A 235 21.18 12.09 -28.56
N SER A 236 21.53 11.01 -27.85
CA SER A 236 22.70 10.97 -26.97
C SER A 236 24.02 11.09 -27.76
N ALA A 237 24.16 10.37 -28.88
CA ALA A 237 25.34 10.42 -29.74
C ALA A 237 25.54 11.80 -30.40
N LEU A 238 24.44 12.45 -30.84
CA LEU A 238 24.47 13.81 -31.39
C LEU A 238 24.87 14.84 -30.32
N TYR A 239 24.33 14.71 -29.10
CA TYR A 239 24.72 15.55 -27.97
C TYR A 239 26.21 15.38 -27.65
N ALA A 240 26.69 14.13 -27.58
CA ALA A 240 28.11 13.83 -27.36
C ALA A 240 28.99 14.37 -28.49
N LEU A 241 28.57 14.30 -29.75
CA LEU A 241 29.34 14.81 -30.88
C LEU A 241 29.56 16.33 -30.83
N VAL A 242 28.57 17.10 -30.35
CA VAL A 242 28.66 18.56 -30.24
C VAL A 242 29.40 19.00 -28.96
N ASN A 243 29.24 18.25 -27.88
CA ASN A 243 29.71 18.63 -26.54
C ASN A 243 30.95 17.85 -26.06
N SER A 244 31.45 16.88 -26.84
CA SER A 244 32.66 16.12 -26.49
C SER A 244 33.92 16.97 -26.63
N THR A 245 34.74 16.99 -25.58
CA THR A 245 36.05 17.62 -25.55
C THR A 245 37.19 16.69 -26.03
N LYS A 246 36.88 15.44 -26.40
CA LYS A 246 37.84 14.43 -26.90
C LYS A 246 37.79 14.19 -28.42
N ARG A 247 36.73 14.62 -29.11
CA ARG A 247 36.56 14.45 -30.56
C ARG A 247 36.94 15.75 -31.29
N VAL A 248 37.36 15.64 -32.54
CA VAL A 248 37.54 16.82 -33.40
C VAL A 248 36.18 17.52 -33.51
N THR A 249 36.12 18.81 -33.24
CA THR A 249 34.87 19.58 -33.32
C THR A 249 34.40 19.64 -34.77
N PRO A 250 33.16 19.20 -35.08
CA PRO A 250 32.62 19.33 -36.44
C PRO A 250 32.54 20.80 -36.87
N LYS A 251 32.69 21.06 -38.17
CA LYS A 251 32.43 22.40 -38.74
C LYS A 251 31.02 22.91 -38.41
N LEU A 252 30.88 24.23 -38.46
CA LEU A 252 29.62 24.94 -38.17
C LEU A 252 28.41 24.36 -38.93
N VAL A 253 28.59 24.02 -40.22
CA VAL A 253 27.56 23.41 -41.07
C VAL A 253 27.01 22.09 -40.48
N VAL A 254 27.88 21.27 -39.87
CA VAL A 254 27.46 20.02 -39.22
C VAL A 254 26.72 20.33 -37.92
N LYS A 255 27.17 21.31 -37.13
CA LYS A 255 26.49 21.73 -35.89
C LYS A 255 25.08 22.29 -36.14
N ASP A 256 24.92 23.10 -37.18
CA ASP A 256 23.62 23.64 -37.59
C ASP A 256 22.67 22.51 -37.99
N LYS A 257 23.20 21.50 -38.69
CA LYS A 257 22.45 20.30 -39.08
C LYS A 257 22.04 19.44 -37.89
N ILE A 258 22.92 19.27 -36.90
CA ILE A 258 22.61 18.58 -35.64
C ILE A 258 21.49 19.29 -34.89
N THR A 259 21.51 20.62 -34.84
CA THR A 259 20.46 21.42 -34.21
C THR A 259 19.11 21.19 -34.89
N LEU A 260 19.09 21.22 -36.23
CA LEU A 260 17.88 20.93 -37.01
C LEU A 260 17.37 19.51 -36.76
N LEU A 261 18.26 18.52 -36.73
CA LEU A 261 17.92 17.12 -36.48
C LEU A 261 17.35 16.91 -35.07
N ASN A 262 17.94 17.52 -34.04
CA ASN A 262 17.41 17.48 -32.68
C ASN A 262 16.01 18.09 -32.60
N GLN A 263 15.76 19.22 -33.28
CA GLN A 263 14.42 19.81 -33.37
C GLN A 263 13.42 18.86 -34.05
N SER A 264 13.84 18.15 -35.11
CA SER A 264 12.99 17.14 -35.75
C SER A 264 12.70 15.95 -34.85
N ILE A 265 13.69 15.45 -34.10
CA ILE A 265 13.52 14.36 -33.12
C ILE A 265 12.58 14.78 -31.99
N ASP A 266 12.75 15.99 -31.45
CA ASP A 266 11.89 16.50 -30.39
C ASP A 266 10.46 16.70 -30.89
N LYS A 267 10.30 17.22 -32.12
CA LYS A 267 8.99 17.34 -32.77
C LYS A 267 8.34 15.97 -32.95
N PHE A 268 9.08 14.97 -33.43
CA PHE A 268 8.61 13.59 -33.58
C PHE A 268 8.09 13.03 -32.24
N GLY A 269 8.89 13.13 -31.17
CA GLY A 269 8.54 12.60 -29.85
C GLY A 269 7.43 13.35 -29.11
N SER A 270 7.20 14.63 -29.45
CA SER A 270 6.18 15.49 -28.82
C SER A 270 4.84 15.55 -29.55
N THR A 271 4.68 14.83 -30.67
CA THR A 271 3.39 14.80 -31.36
C THR A 271 2.33 14.05 -30.53
N ARG A 272 1.11 14.61 -30.46
CA ARG A 272 -0.05 13.88 -29.94
C ARG A 272 -0.66 12.95 -30.99
N ILE A 273 -0.46 13.26 -32.26
CA ILE A 273 -1.16 12.64 -33.39
C ILE A 273 -0.49 11.34 -33.86
N GLY A 274 0.57 10.88 -33.17
CA GLY A 274 1.22 9.58 -33.41
C GLY A 274 2.00 9.52 -34.74
N PRO A 275 3.24 9.01 -34.75
CA PRO A 275 4.06 9.02 -35.95
C PRO A 275 3.64 7.98 -36.99
N GLY A 276 4.18 8.13 -38.20
CA GLY A 276 4.22 7.06 -39.18
C GLY A 276 4.98 5.83 -38.66
N LEU A 277 4.72 4.65 -39.25
CA LEU A 277 5.33 3.40 -38.79
C LEU A 277 6.79 3.29 -39.30
N PRO A 278 7.78 3.13 -38.43
CA PRO A 278 9.18 3.02 -38.85
C PRO A 278 9.42 1.69 -39.58
N LYS A 279 10.21 1.74 -40.66
CA LYS A 279 10.67 0.57 -41.43
C LYS A 279 12.01 0.09 -40.89
N THR A 280 12.37 -1.17 -41.14
CA THR A 280 13.66 -1.74 -40.71
C THR A 280 14.87 -0.92 -41.17
N LYS A 281 14.82 -0.38 -42.41
CA LYS A 281 15.87 0.49 -42.95
C LYS A 281 16.00 1.81 -42.18
N ASP A 282 14.91 2.29 -41.58
CA ASP A 282 14.89 3.54 -40.83
C ASP A 282 15.66 3.35 -39.52
N LYS A 283 15.39 2.24 -38.81
CA LYS A 283 16.17 1.82 -37.63
C LYS A 283 17.66 1.72 -37.94
N GLY A 284 18.00 1.07 -39.06
CA GLY A 284 19.39 0.94 -39.52
C GLY A 284 20.09 2.29 -39.76
N ALA A 285 19.39 3.28 -40.32
CA ALA A 285 19.93 4.61 -40.55
C ALA A 285 20.21 5.36 -39.23
N LEU A 286 19.33 5.24 -38.23
CA LEU A 286 19.55 5.84 -36.91
C LEU A 286 20.76 5.22 -36.20
N VAL A 287 20.86 3.88 -36.22
CA VAL A 287 21.98 3.15 -35.61
C VAL A 287 23.30 3.51 -36.30
N GLN A 288 23.30 3.54 -37.63
CA GLN A 288 24.49 3.90 -38.40
C GLN A 288 24.92 5.35 -38.14
N LEU A 289 23.98 6.30 -38.12
CA LEU A 289 24.31 7.69 -37.80
C LEU A 289 24.82 7.86 -36.36
N ALA A 290 24.23 7.16 -35.39
CA ALA A 290 24.71 7.17 -34.01
C ALA A 290 26.15 6.64 -33.94
N LYS A 291 26.45 5.56 -34.66
CA LYS A 291 27.81 5.01 -34.78
C LYS A 291 28.76 5.98 -35.48
N ASP A 292 28.34 6.63 -36.57
CA ASP A 292 29.16 7.62 -37.27
C ASP A 292 29.45 8.84 -36.40
N CYS A 293 28.49 9.25 -35.56
CA CYS A 293 28.71 10.27 -34.52
C CYS A 293 29.73 9.78 -33.48
N ASP A 294 29.68 8.50 -33.13
CA ASP A 294 30.58 7.90 -32.15
C ASP A 294 32.02 7.70 -32.64
N ASP A 295 32.17 7.32 -33.90
CA ASP A 295 33.44 7.06 -34.57
C ASP A 295 34.01 8.33 -35.23
N PHE A 296 33.45 9.51 -34.98
CA PHE A 296 33.91 10.75 -35.62
C PHE A 296 35.27 11.23 -35.07
N PHE A 297 36.29 11.19 -35.93
CA PHE A 297 37.65 11.69 -35.65
C PHE A 297 38.05 12.92 -36.49
N GLY A 298 37.09 13.58 -37.16
CA GLY A 298 37.35 14.76 -38.00
C GLY A 298 37.75 14.45 -39.45
N GLY A 299 37.85 15.51 -40.27
CA GLY A 299 38.22 15.43 -41.69
C GLY A 299 37.02 15.53 -42.65
N SER A 300 37.25 16.08 -43.84
CA SER A 300 36.19 16.42 -44.80
C SER A 300 35.35 15.21 -45.26
N ALA A 301 35.94 14.01 -45.36
CA ALA A 301 35.22 12.80 -45.75
C ALA A 301 34.25 12.33 -44.65
N ALA A 302 34.71 12.30 -43.38
CA ALA A 302 33.87 11.94 -42.23
C ALA A 302 32.74 12.96 -42.01
N GLU A 303 33.01 14.25 -42.23
CA GLU A 303 31.98 15.29 -42.18
C GLU A 303 30.91 15.12 -43.28
N GLN A 304 31.32 14.75 -44.50
CA GLN A 304 30.37 14.45 -45.58
C GLN A 304 29.51 13.22 -45.27
N MET A 305 30.10 12.18 -44.65
CA MET A 305 29.36 10.99 -44.20
C MET A 305 28.34 11.35 -43.12
N LEU A 306 28.72 12.15 -42.13
CA LEU A 306 27.79 12.66 -41.11
C LEU A 306 26.66 13.48 -41.71
N LEU A 307 26.95 14.40 -42.63
CA LEU A 307 25.93 15.21 -43.28
C LEU A 307 24.95 14.35 -44.09
N ALA A 308 25.46 13.37 -44.84
CA ALA A 308 24.62 12.43 -45.59
C ALA A 308 23.75 11.56 -44.67
N GLY A 309 24.30 11.08 -43.55
CA GLY A 309 23.54 10.35 -42.53
C GLY A 309 22.47 11.21 -41.86
N MET A 310 22.80 12.47 -41.52
CA MET A 310 21.84 13.43 -40.96
C MET A 310 20.73 13.77 -41.95
N ASP A 311 21.03 13.92 -43.24
CA ASP A 311 20.03 14.13 -44.29
C ASP A 311 19.09 12.93 -44.41
N ALA A 312 19.63 11.71 -44.35
CA ALA A 312 18.83 10.49 -44.37
C ALA A 312 17.89 10.41 -43.16
N VAL A 313 18.39 10.68 -41.95
CA VAL A 313 17.57 10.66 -40.73
C VAL A 313 16.56 11.81 -40.71
N LEU A 314 16.92 13.01 -41.18
CA LEU A 314 15.95 14.11 -41.32
C LEU A 314 14.81 13.75 -42.27
N ALA A 315 15.10 13.09 -43.39
CA ALA A 315 14.08 12.61 -44.31
C ALA A 315 13.16 11.56 -43.66
N ILE A 316 13.74 10.64 -42.88
CA ILE A 316 12.98 9.67 -42.06
C ILE A 316 12.09 10.40 -41.06
N MET A 317 12.62 11.34 -40.27
CA MET A 317 11.85 12.07 -39.27
C MET A 317 10.72 12.89 -39.91
N ALA A 318 10.94 13.45 -41.10
CA ALA A 318 9.90 14.13 -41.86
C ALA A 318 8.81 13.17 -42.37
N GLU A 319 9.18 11.98 -42.86
CA GLU A 319 8.21 10.93 -43.27
C GLU A 319 7.39 10.44 -42.08
N LEU A 320 8.01 10.25 -40.93
CA LEU A 320 7.36 9.73 -39.72
C LEU A 320 6.57 10.81 -38.96
N THR A 321 6.73 12.10 -39.26
CA THR A 321 6.05 13.19 -38.54
C THR A 321 5.02 13.89 -39.45
N PRO A 322 3.82 13.29 -39.67
CA PRO A 322 2.81 13.86 -40.55
C PRO A 322 2.32 15.23 -40.04
N THR A 323 2.04 16.14 -40.97
CA THR A 323 1.66 17.54 -40.67
C THR A 323 0.20 17.72 -40.26
N ASP A 324 -0.69 16.80 -40.63
CA ASP A 324 -2.14 16.86 -40.35
C ASP A 324 -2.69 15.59 -39.68
N GLY A 325 -1.82 14.63 -39.35
CA GLY A 325 -2.19 13.37 -38.69
C GLY A 325 -2.94 12.36 -39.55
N ARG A 326 -3.32 12.70 -40.78
CA ARG A 326 -4.06 11.79 -41.66
C ARG A 326 -3.11 10.73 -42.19
N GLY A 327 -3.45 9.45 -41.98
CA GLY A 327 -2.70 8.32 -42.51
C GLY A 327 -1.60 7.76 -41.58
N SER A 328 -1.49 8.22 -40.33
CA SER A 328 -0.63 7.56 -39.33
C SER A 328 -1.12 6.14 -39.05
N PRO A 329 -0.33 5.07 -39.30
CA PRO A 329 -0.75 3.70 -39.02
C PRO A 329 -1.06 3.47 -37.53
N LEU A 330 -0.40 4.21 -36.63
CA LEU A 330 -0.68 4.17 -35.21
C LEU A 330 -2.09 4.68 -34.89
N ILE A 331 -2.49 5.82 -35.47
CA ILE A 331 -3.84 6.35 -35.29
C ILE A 331 -4.89 5.52 -36.03
N ASN A 332 -4.57 5.02 -37.22
CA ASN A 332 -5.49 4.17 -37.98
C ASN A 332 -5.79 2.88 -37.20
N ASN A 333 -4.76 2.22 -36.67
CA ASN A 333 -4.93 1.00 -35.89
C ASN A 333 -5.54 1.28 -34.51
N PHE A 334 -5.23 2.42 -33.88
CA PHE A 334 -5.91 2.89 -32.67
C PHE A 334 -7.41 3.11 -32.91
N THR A 335 -7.77 3.75 -34.03
CA THR A 335 -9.15 4.00 -34.40
C THR A 335 -9.87 2.70 -34.73
N ALA A 336 -9.21 1.79 -35.46
CA ALA A 336 -9.75 0.47 -35.78
C ALA A 336 -10.03 -0.33 -34.50
N ILE A 337 -9.05 -0.48 -33.60
CA ILE A 337 -9.26 -1.21 -32.35
C ILE A 337 -10.33 -0.52 -31.47
N SER A 338 -10.37 0.81 -31.42
CA SER A 338 -11.40 1.56 -30.67
C SER A 338 -12.81 1.34 -31.23
N ASN A 339 -12.95 1.32 -32.55
CA ASN A 339 -14.24 1.04 -33.21
C ASN A 339 -14.68 -0.41 -32.97
N ASP A 340 -13.76 -1.37 -33.08
CA ASP A 340 -14.06 -2.79 -32.82
C ASP A 340 -14.42 -3.03 -31.34
N LEU A 341 -13.75 -2.35 -30.40
CA LEU A 341 -14.10 -2.39 -28.98
C LEU A 341 -15.53 -1.86 -28.75
N ASN A 342 -15.88 -0.71 -29.35
CA ASN A 342 -17.24 -0.15 -29.24
C ASN A 342 -18.31 -1.07 -29.86
N ALA A 343 -18.04 -1.64 -31.04
CA ALA A 343 -18.94 -2.58 -31.70
C ALA A 343 -19.11 -3.86 -30.87
N SER A 344 -18.00 -4.39 -30.33
CA SER A 344 -18.01 -5.55 -29.45
C SER A 344 -18.83 -5.28 -28.19
N LEU A 345 -18.69 -4.12 -27.57
CA LEU A 345 -19.47 -3.75 -26.38
C LEU A 345 -20.98 -3.72 -26.64
N MET A 346 -21.40 -3.09 -27.74
CA MET A 346 -22.82 -3.03 -28.13
C MET A 346 -23.37 -4.43 -28.40
N LEU A 347 -22.63 -5.27 -29.13
CA LEU A 347 -23.06 -6.62 -29.45
C LEU A 347 -23.11 -7.51 -28.20
N GLU A 348 -22.08 -7.46 -27.34
CA GLU A 348 -22.05 -8.22 -26.08
C GLU A 348 -23.28 -7.91 -25.22
N THR A 349 -23.66 -6.63 -25.13
CA THR A 349 -24.84 -6.21 -24.38
C THR A 349 -26.14 -6.76 -25.00
N TYR A 350 -26.28 -6.66 -26.32
CA TYR A 350 -27.47 -7.12 -27.03
C TYR A 350 -27.63 -8.64 -27.00
N GLU A 351 -26.56 -9.37 -27.32
CA GLU A 351 -26.54 -10.83 -27.31
C GLU A 351 -26.78 -11.37 -25.90
N PHE A 352 -26.14 -10.79 -24.89
CA PHE A 352 -26.39 -11.19 -23.50
C PHE A 352 -27.87 -11.02 -23.15
N THR A 353 -28.44 -9.86 -23.43
CA THR A 353 -29.84 -9.56 -23.09
C THR A 353 -30.80 -10.50 -23.81
N SER A 354 -30.62 -10.70 -25.11
CA SER A 354 -31.53 -11.51 -25.92
C SER A 354 -31.40 -13.01 -25.71
N ALA A 355 -30.19 -13.52 -25.43
CA ALA A 355 -29.95 -14.94 -25.19
C ALA A 355 -30.28 -15.35 -23.74
N THR A 356 -29.96 -14.48 -22.78
CA THR A 356 -30.01 -14.81 -21.35
C THR A 356 -31.33 -14.39 -20.70
N CYS A 357 -31.90 -13.23 -21.06
CA CYS A 357 -33.04 -12.66 -20.34
C CYS A 357 -34.36 -12.92 -21.08
N GLN A 358 -35.33 -13.53 -20.38
CA GLN A 358 -36.62 -13.95 -20.92
C GLN A 358 -37.76 -13.46 -20.02
N LEU A 359 -38.62 -12.60 -20.53
CA LEU A 359 -39.77 -12.07 -19.78
C LEU A 359 -40.91 -11.67 -20.71
N GLY A 360 -42.11 -11.56 -20.15
CA GLY A 360 -43.34 -11.18 -20.86
C GLY A 360 -44.55 -11.27 -19.94
N GLY A 361 -45.57 -10.44 -20.16
CA GLY A 361 -46.78 -10.44 -19.37
C GLY A 361 -47.57 -11.73 -19.58
N GLY A 362 -48.22 -12.21 -18.52
CA GLY A 362 -49.10 -13.38 -18.60
C GLY A 362 -50.30 -13.11 -19.50
N LYS A 363 -50.78 -14.11 -20.21
CA LYS A 363 -51.97 -13.98 -21.06
C LYS A 363 -53.22 -13.97 -20.19
N GLY A 364 -54.19 -13.12 -20.54
CA GLY A 364 -55.51 -13.17 -19.94
C GLY A 364 -56.20 -14.51 -20.23
N GLY A 365 -56.78 -15.11 -19.20
CA GLY A 365 -57.51 -16.36 -19.31
C GLY A 365 -58.74 -16.22 -20.19
N ARG A 366 -59.06 -17.26 -20.98
CA ARG A 366 -60.27 -17.25 -21.81
C ARG A 366 -61.52 -17.31 -20.91
N GLY A 367 -62.56 -16.54 -21.24
CA GLY A 367 -63.86 -16.67 -20.58
C GLY A 367 -64.51 -18.03 -20.85
N GLY A 368 -65.42 -18.45 -19.96
CA GLY A 368 -66.23 -19.65 -20.11
C GLY A 368 -67.25 -19.50 -21.24
N ASN A 369 -67.64 -20.62 -21.85
CA ASN A 369 -68.68 -20.67 -22.86
C ASN A 369 -70.08 -20.71 -22.20
N GLY A 370 -71.04 -20.01 -22.80
CA GLY A 370 -72.45 -20.12 -22.44
C GLY A 370 -73.01 -21.52 -22.74
N THR A 371 -73.94 -22.02 -21.92
CA THR A 371 -74.59 -23.33 -22.15
C THR A 371 -75.54 -23.34 -23.35
N THR A 372 -76.03 -22.17 -23.76
CA THR A 372 -76.85 -21.96 -24.96
C THR A 372 -76.34 -20.75 -25.76
N PRO A 373 -76.69 -20.60 -27.05
CA PRO A 373 -76.31 -19.42 -27.84
C PRO A 373 -76.85 -18.09 -27.32
N ALA A 374 -77.87 -18.12 -26.44
CA ALA A 374 -78.46 -16.95 -25.81
C ALA A 374 -77.76 -16.56 -24.49
N ASP A 375 -77.00 -17.48 -23.89
CA ASP A 375 -76.24 -17.23 -22.66
C ASP A 375 -74.99 -16.40 -22.99
N MET A 376 -74.77 -15.30 -22.26
CA MET A 376 -73.56 -14.49 -22.44
C MET A 376 -72.31 -15.30 -22.04
N ALA A 377 -71.34 -15.38 -22.95
CA ALA A 377 -70.02 -15.91 -22.66
C ALA A 377 -69.30 -15.04 -21.62
N GLY A 378 -68.43 -15.67 -20.84
CA GLY A 378 -67.58 -14.95 -19.91
C GLY A 378 -66.62 -14.03 -20.65
N LYS A 379 -66.27 -12.90 -20.04
CA LYS A 379 -65.25 -12.01 -20.60
C LYS A 379 -63.86 -12.66 -20.47
N PRO A 380 -62.99 -12.53 -21.47
CA PRO A 380 -61.57 -12.88 -21.30
C PRO A 380 -60.94 -11.95 -20.26
N GLY A 381 -59.94 -12.45 -19.55
CA GLY A 381 -59.09 -11.64 -18.68
C GLY A 381 -58.20 -10.69 -19.47
N VAL A 382 -57.66 -9.69 -18.78
CA VAL A 382 -56.70 -8.74 -19.37
C VAL A 382 -55.30 -9.36 -19.37
N ASN A 383 -54.50 -9.12 -20.42
CA ASN A 383 -53.09 -9.50 -20.41
C ASN A 383 -52.31 -8.70 -19.37
N GLY A 384 -51.33 -9.34 -18.74
CA GLY A 384 -50.42 -8.69 -17.83
C GLY A 384 -49.56 -7.63 -18.52
N LYS A 385 -49.10 -6.64 -17.73
CA LYS A 385 -48.20 -5.60 -18.21
C LYS A 385 -46.83 -6.21 -18.55
N GLU A 386 -46.27 -5.80 -19.69
CA GLU A 386 -44.91 -6.14 -20.10
C GLU A 386 -43.87 -5.16 -19.54
N SER A 387 -42.67 -5.66 -19.27
CA SER A 387 -41.47 -4.94 -18.83
C SER A 387 -40.30 -5.32 -19.76
N THR A 388 -39.16 -4.65 -19.62
CA THR A 388 -37.94 -4.93 -20.40
C THR A 388 -36.81 -5.38 -19.46
N ALA A 389 -35.99 -6.33 -19.92
CA ALA A 389 -34.72 -6.62 -19.26
C ALA A 389 -33.73 -5.48 -19.50
N GLU A 390 -32.89 -5.21 -18.51
CA GLU A 390 -31.78 -4.27 -18.62
C GLU A 390 -30.46 -5.03 -18.45
N THR A 391 -29.54 -4.85 -19.39
CA THR A 391 -28.15 -5.31 -19.25
C THR A 391 -27.23 -4.11 -19.37
N LYS A 392 -26.35 -3.93 -18.38
CA LYS A 392 -25.30 -2.94 -18.36
C LYS A 392 -23.96 -3.66 -18.26
N ILE A 393 -23.06 -3.35 -19.18
CA ILE A 393 -21.67 -3.79 -19.06
C ILE A 393 -20.95 -2.79 -18.17
N VAL A 394 -20.32 -3.28 -17.11
CA VAL A 394 -19.70 -2.47 -16.07
C VAL A 394 -18.19 -2.65 -16.07
N SER A 395 -17.45 -1.59 -15.73
CA SER A 395 -15.99 -1.63 -15.67
C SER A 395 -15.47 -1.54 -14.24
N LEU A 396 -16.16 -0.81 -13.36
CA LEU A 396 -15.73 -0.50 -11.99
C LEU A 396 -14.30 0.07 -11.97
N VAL A 397 -14.00 0.92 -12.96
CA VAL A 397 -12.69 1.58 -13.07
C VAL A 397 -12.69 2.96 -12.40
N GLY A 398 -13.74 3.30 -11.67
CA GLY A 398 -13.85 4.58 -10.97
C GLY A 398 -14.30 5.71 -11.90
N ARG A 399 -15.30 5.45 -12.76
CA ARG A 399 -15.93 6.48 -13.60
C ARG A 399 -17.32 6.83 -13.11
N GLN A 400 -17.79 8.03 -13.44
CA GLN A 400 -19.13 8.49 -13.04
C GLN A 400 -20.25 7.51 -13.45
N THR A 401 -20.07 6.80 -14.56
CA THR A 401 -20.98 5.75 -15.06
C THR A 401 -21.10 4.55 -14.12
N ASP A 402 -20.07 4.25 -13.32
CA ASP A 402 -20.13 3.19 -12.31
C ASP A 402 -21.18 3.52 -11.22
N CYS A 403 -21.50 4.81 -11.02
CA CYS A 403 -22.54 5.26 -10.09
C CYS A 403 -23.97 5.12 -10.65
N GLU A 404 -24.15 4.73 -11.92
CA GLU A 404 -25.46 4.58 -12.60
C GLU A 404 -26.09 3.17 -12.44
N ILE A 405 -25.42 2.30 -11.69
CA ILE A 405 -25.93 0.96 -11.32
C ILE A 405 -27.03 1.13 -10.28
N ASP A 406 -28.21 0.54 -10.48
CA ASP A 406 -29.37 0.76 -9.59
C ASP A 406 -29.55 -0.31 -8.50
N GLN A 407 -28.59 -1.24 -8.42
CA GLN A 407 -28.49 -2.31 -7.43
C GLN A 407 -27.27 -2.17 -6.54
N ALA A 408 -27.38 -2.63 -5.30
CA ALA A 408 -26.27 -2.68 -4.36
C ALA A 408 -25.36 -3.86 -4.73
N ILE A 409 -24.48 -3.67 -5.71
CA ILE A 409 -23.59 -4.73 -6.24
C ILE A 409 -22.46 -5.14 -5.28
N VAL A 410 -22.29 -4.39 -4.19
CA VAL A 410 -21.34 -4.67 -3.11
C VAL A 410 -22.04 -4.52 -1.76
N SER A 411 -21.55 -5.26 -0.77
CA SER A 411 -21.96 -5.12 0.63
C SER A 411 -20.70 -4.92 1.50
N PRO A 412 -20.76 -4.02 2.50
CA PRO A 412 -19.66 -3.82 3.45
C PRO A 412 -19.22 -5.12 4.11
N GLU A 413 -20.17 -5.99 4.45
CA GLU A 413 -19.94 -7.22 5.18
C GLU A 413 -19.08 -8.21 4.38
N GLN A 414 -19.42 -8.42 3.11
CA GLN A 414 -18.63 -9.30 2.23
C GLN A 414 -17.26 -8.68 1.90
N CYS A 415 -17.22 -7.36 1.67
CA CYS A 415 -15.96 -6.65 1.45
C CYS A 415 -15.02 -6.72 2.67
N GLN A 416 -15.56 -6.62 3.88
CA GLN A 416 -14.77 -6.75 5.11
C GLN A 416 -14.23 -8.18 5.26
N MET A 417 -15.03 -9.23 4.97
CA MET A 417 -14.53 -10.62 5.02
C MET A 417 -13.33 -10.86 4.10
N ILE A 418 -13.32 -10.23 2.91
CA ILE A 418 -12.20 -10.32 1.96
C ILE A 418 -10.99 -9.52 2.46
N LEU A 419 -11.22 -8.33 3.02
CA LEU A 419 -10.18 -7.52 3.65
C LEU A 419 -9.51 -8.29 4.80
N ASP A 420 -10.32 -8.87 5.68
CA ASP A 420 -9.84 -9.67 6.80
C ASP A 420 -8.94 -10.79 6.27
N GLU A 421 -9.38 -11.56 5.26
CA GLU A 421 -8.55 -12.63 4.67
C GLU A 421 -7.23 -12.10 4.10
N ALA A 422 -7.23 -10.94 3.44
CA ALA A 422 -6.03 -10.32 2.91
C ALA A 422 -5.05 -9.89 4.03
N ASP A 423 -5.57 -9.26 5.08
CA ASP A 423 -4.79 -8.88 6.27
C ASP A 423 -4.15 -10.12 6.92
N GLY A 424 -4.82 -11.27 6.92
CA GLY A 424 -4.26 -12.52 7.47
C GLY A 424 -3.08 -13.08 6.72
N PHE A 425 -3.05 -12.92 5.40
CA PHE A 425 -1.87 -13.30 4.61
C PHE A 425 -0.73 -12.32 4.84
N TYR A 426 -1.04 -11.02 4.92
CA TYR A 426 -0.03 -9.98 5.13
C TYR A 426 0.61 -10.05 6.54
N PHE A 427 -0.17 -10.36 7.58
CA PHE A 427 0.32 -10.40 8.97
C PHE A 427 1.44 -11.43 9.21
N THR A 428 1.47 -12.52 8.44
CA THR A 428 2.37 -13.66 8.70
C THR A 428 3.85 -13.27 8.75
N ASN A 429 4.22 -12.10 8.22
CA ASN A 429 5.60 -11.69 7.91
C ASN A 429 6.31 -12.71 6.99
N ASN A 430 5.55 -13.57 6.31
CA ASN A 430 6.07 -14.54 5.35
C ASN A 430 6.01 -13.96 3.94
N VAL A 431 7.17 -13.79 3.31
CA VAL A 431 7.28 -13.32 1.93
C VAL A 431 6.49 -14.21 0.96
N LEU A 432 6.35 -15.51 1.26
CA LEU A 432 5.59 -16.46 0.43
C LEU A 432 4.07 -16.25 0.49
N SER A 433 3.55 -15.51 1.49
CA SER A 433 2.12 -15.21 1.64
C SER A 433 1.75 -13.82 1.10
N MET A 434 2.74 -13.00 0.75
CA MET A 434 2.53 -11.65 0.21
C MET A 434 1.76 -11.62 -1.12
N PRO A 435 2.02 -12.53 -2.09
CA PRO A 435 1.26 -12.54 -3.34
C PRO A 435 -0.25 -12.74 -3.12
N GLU A 436 -0.64 -13.60 -2.18
CA GLU A 436 -2.04 -13.88 -1.83
C GLU A 436 -2.72 -12.68 -1.16
N ALA A 437 -2.01 -11.95 -0.30
CA ALA A 437 -2.49 -10.71 0.29
C ALA A 437 -2.70 -9.64 -0.78
N MET A 438 -1.68 -9.41 -1.61
CA MET A 438 -1.69 -8.41 -2.67
C MET A 438 -2.80 -8.66 -3.69
N SER A 439 -2.96 -9.91 -4.14
CA SER A 439 -4.02 -10.30 -5.07
C SER A 439 -5.41 -9.92 -4.55
N ARG A 440 -5.69 -10.18 -3.26
CA ARG A 440 -6.96 -9.84 -2.61
C ARG A 440 -7.16 -8.34 -2.43
N TYR A 441 -6.13 -7.61 -2.00
CA TYR A 441 -6.19 -6.15 -1.89
C TYR A 441 -6.45 -5.49 -3.24
N VAL A 442 -5.74 -5.90 -4.30
CA VAL A 442 -5.93 -5.35 -5.66
C VAL A 442 -7.36 -5.62 -6.14
N LYS A 443 -7.86 -6.84 -5.92
CA LYS A 443 -9.24 -7.22 -6.25
C LYS A 443 -10.26 -6.35 -5.51
N LEU A 444 -10.11 -6.20 -4.19
CA LEU A 444 -11.03 -5.41 -3.37
C LEU A 444 -10.96 -3.92 -3.71
N LYS A 445 -9.76 -3.38 -3.98
CA LYS A 445 -9.55 -2.01 -4.47
C LYS A 445 -10.35 -1.77 -5.74
N LYS A 446 -10.21 -2.66 -6.73
CA LYS A 446 -10.90 -2.56 -8.02
C LYS A 446 -12.42 -2.59 -7.85
N ARG A 447 -12.94 -3.52 -7.03
CA ARG A 447 -14.37 -3.62 -6.72
C ARG A 447 -14.95 -2.34 -6.11
N LEU A 448 -14.14 -1.61 -5.33
CA LEU A 448 -14.54 -0.41 -4.58
C LEU A 448 -14.13 0.91 -5.25
N LEU A 449 -13.51 0.86 -6.43
CA LEU A 449 -12.93 2.03 -7.10
C LEU A 449 -13.98 3.11 -7.46
N PHE A 450 -15.26 2.74 -7.61
CA PHE A 450 -16.37 3.68 -7.78
C PHE A 450 -16.50 4.69 -6.62
N LEU A 451 -15.93 4.42 -5.44
CA LEU A 451 -15.98 5.33 -4.30
C LEU A 451 -15.18 6.62 -4.52
N ASP A 452 -14.23 6.64 -5.46
CA ASP A 452 -13.48 7.84 -5.82
C ASP A 452 -14.34 8.85 -6.60
N VAL A 453 -15.38 8.37 -7.29
CA VAL A 453 -16.31 9.18 -8.10
C VAL A 453 -17.71 9.27 -7.50
N LEU A 454 -18.04 8.40 -6.54
CA LEU A 454 -19.25 8.54 -5.76
C LEU A 454 -19.18 9.84 -4.97
N PRO A 455 -20.15 10.76 -5.10
CA PRO A 455 -20.15 12.01 -4.34
C PRO A 455 -20.04 11.75 -2.84
N LYS A 456 -19.49 12.72 -2.11
CA LYS A 456 -19.45 12.67 -0.64
C LYS A 456 -20.79 13.16 -0.06
N ASP A 457 -21.01 12.85 1.21
CA ASP A 457 -22.15 13.31 2.02
C ASP A 457 -23.52 12.98 1.38
N ASP A 458 -24.53 13.81 1.63
CA ASP A 458 -25.92 13.63 1.15
C ASP A 458 -26.04 13.62 -0.39
N ALA A 459 -25.01 14.03 -1.12
CA ALA A 459 -25.00 13.92 -2.58
C ALA A 459 -24.77 12.47 -3.04
N ALA A 460 -24.12 11.62 -2.23
CA ALA A 460 -23.87 10.22 -2.55
C ALA A 460 -25.18 9.48 -2.83
N THR A 461 -26.17 9.70 -1.95
CA THR A 461 -27.49 9.06 -1.97
C THR A 461 -28.41 9.56 -3.08
N LYS A 462 -27.94 10.51 -3.92
CA LYS A 462 -28.70 10.97 -5.11
C LYS A 462 -28.40 10.15 -6.35
N THR A 463 -27.24 9.51 -6.42
CA THR A 463 -26.86 8.61 -7.51
C THR A 463 -27.64 7.29 -7.46
N PRO A 464 -27.89 6.60 -8.59
CA PRO A 464 -28.53 5.28 -8.60
C PRO A 464 -27.85 4.28 -7.66
N LEU A 465 -26.52 4.17 -7.70
CA LEU A 465 -25.77 3.23 -6.86
C LEU A 465 -25.84 3.63 -5.38
N GLY A 466 -25.69 4.92 -5.08
CA GLY A 466 -25.83 5.42 -3.71
C GLY A 466 -27.22 5.12 -3.13
N LYS A 467 -28.30 5.30 -3.91
CA LYS A 467 -29.66 4.92 -3.48
C LYS A 467 -29.80 3.42 -3.23
N ALA A 468 -29.19 2.60 -4.07
CA ALA A 468 -29.24 1.15 -3.93
C ALA A 468 -28.49 0.69 -2.68
N LEU A 469 -27.28 1.23 -2.45
CA LEU A 469 -26.50 0.98 -1.23
C LEU A 469 -27.24 1.45 0.03
N SER A 470 -27.89 2.61 -0.01
CA SER A 470 -28.70 3.11 1.11
C SER A 470 -29.91 2.22 1.42
N ARG A 471 -30.47 1.50 0.44
CA ARG A 471 -31.60 0.57 0.68
C ARG A 471 -31.21 -0.63 1.54
N LEU A 472 -29.95 -1.08 1.51
CA LEU A 472 -29.46 -2.15 2.39
C LEU A 472 -29.64 -1.78 3.88
N ASP A 473 -29.48 -0.50 4.23
CA ASP A 473 -29.68 0.02 5.59
C ASP A 473 -31.13 0.46 5.82
N SER A 474 -31.64 1.39 5.00
CA SER A 474 -32.90 2.08 5.28
C SER A 474 -34.13 1.20 5.09
N GLN A 475 -34.13 0.34 4.07
CA GLN A 475 -35.28 -0.48 3.67
C GLN A 475 -35.13 -1.92 4.15
N TYR A 476 -34.02 -2.57 3.81
CA TYR A 476 -33.86 -4.00 4.07
C TYR A 476 -33.36 -4.31 5.48
N LYS A 477 -32.74 -3.33 6.18
CA LYS A 477 -32.15 -3.50 7.51
C LYS A 477 -31.13 -4.65 7.57
N LEU A 478 -30.37 -4.83 6.49
CA LEU A 478 -29.32 -5.83 6.35
C LEU A 478 -27.94 -5.32 6.79
N SER A 479 -27.74 -4.01 6.81
CA SER A 479 -26.50 -3.33 7.19
C SER A 479 -26.79 -1.97 7.81
N TYR A 480 -25.76 -1.19 8.14
CA TYR A 480 -25.84 0.15 8.74
C TYR A 480 -24.74 1.06 8.19
N GLU A 481 -25.01 2.33 7.88
CA GLU A 481 -23.99 3.29 7.40
C GLU A 481 -23.12 2.74 6.23
N VAL A 482 -23.77 2.03 5.31
CA VAL A 482 -23.16 1.22 4.23
C VAL A 482 -22.04 1.96 3.47
N ILE A 483 -22.30 3.18 3.00
CA ILE A 483 -21.35 3.96 2.20
C ILE A 483 -20.11 4.34 3.03
N SER A 484 -20.30 4.69 4.30
CA SER A 484 -19.21 5.04 5.21
C SER A 484 -18.29 3.84 5.43
N GLN A 485 -18.87 2.67 5.71
CA GLN A 485 -18.11 1.43 5.89
C GLN A 485 -17.31 1.06 4.63
N LEU A 486 -17.91 1.14 3.44
CA LEU A 486 -17.21 0.84 2.18
C LEU A 486 -16.03 1.80 1.95
N ARG A 487 -16.17 3.09 2.28
CA ARG A 487 -15.06 4.06 2.21
C ARG A 487 -13.93 3.69 3.17
N THR A 488 -14.25 3.31 4.41
CA THR A 488 -13.24 2.86 5.39
C THR A 488 -12.48 1.62 4.92
N ILE A 489 -13.19 0.64 4.35
CA ILE A 489 -12.57 -0.56 3.76
C ILE A 489 -11.65 -0.16 2.61
N TYR A 490 -12.14 0.66 1.68
CA TYR A 490 -11.37 1.11 0.53
C TYR A 490 -10.10 1.89 0.89
N ASP A 491 -10.20 2.81 1.86
CA ASP A 491 -9.06 3.56 2.36
C ASP A 491 -8.06 2.66 3.09
N THR A 492 -8.54 1.62 3.80
CA THR A 492 -7.67 0.62 4.44
C THR A 492 -6.90 -0.19 3.40
N VAL A 493 -7.58 -0.67 2.36
CA VAL A 493 -6.95 -1.40 1.24
C VAL A 493 -5.86 -0.55 0.57
N LYS A 494 -6.13 0.73 0.29
CA LYS A 494 -5.13 1.65 -0.29
C LYS A 494 -3.90 1.80 0.61
N ARG A 495 -4.10 1.94 1.93
CA ARG A 495 -3.00 2.02 2.90
C ARG A 495 -2.18 0.73 2.95
N ARG A 496 -2.83 -0.44 2.98
CA ARG A 496 -2.14 -1.75 2.99
C ARG A 496 -1.30 -1.95 1.74
N LEU A 497 -1.84 -1.63 0.57
CA LEU A 497 -1.09 -1.65 -0.68
C LEU A 497 0.11 -0.70 -0.64
N ALA A 498 -0.05 0.51 -0.10
CA ALA A 498 1.06 1.44 0.06
C ALA A 498 2.16 0.88 0.99
N CYS A 499 1.79 0.25 2.12
CA CYS A 499 2.76 -0.37 3.03
C CYS A 499 3.55 -1.49 2.35
N ILE A 500 2.87 -2.38 1.60
CA ILE A 500 3.53 -3.46 0.83
C ILE A 500 4.53 -2.87 -0.17
N LEU A 501 4.14 -1.82 -0.90
CA LEU A 501 5.00 -1.16 -1.88
C LEU A 501 6.22 -0.49 -1.24
N LEU A 502 6.07 0.00 -0.01
CA LEU A 502 7.15 0.59 0.78
C LEU A 502 7.98 -0.45 1.56
N LYS A 503 7.75 -1.76 1.33
CA LYS A 503 8.37 -2.87 2.09
C LYS A 503 8.18 -2.75 3.61
N GLN A 504 7.03 -2.24 4.01
CA GLN A 504 6.66 -2.13 5.41
C GLN A 504 5.78 -3.31 5.82
N ASP A 505 5.70 -3.57 7.12
CA ASP A 505 4.62 -4.39 7.67
C ASP A 505 3.28 -3.65 7.61
N MET A 506 2.20 -4.34 7.97
CA MET A 506 0.85 -3.77 7.91
C MET A 506 0.60 -2.57 8.84
N TRP A 507 1.52 -2.28 9.77
CA TRP A 507 1.49 -1.12 10.66
C TRP A 507 2.42 0.00 10.21
N GLY A 508 3.11 -0.16 9.08
CA GLY A 508 4.00 0.85 8.53
C GLY A 508 5.43 0.80 9.08
N HIS A 509 5.81 -0.26 9.79
CA HIS A 509 7.19 -0.42 10.25
C HIS A 509 8.07 -0.99 9.13
N SER A 510 9.31 -0.50 9.01
CA SER A 510 10.31 -1.11 8.11
C SER A 510 10.67 -2.53 8.56
N ASP A 511 11.36 -3.26 7.70
CA ASP A 511 11.90 -4.59 7.98
C ASP A 511 13.01 -4.60 9.04
N THR A 512 13.57 -3.44 9.39
CA THR A 512 14.60 -3.27 10.43
C THR A 512 14.08 -2.61 11.71
N TRP A 513 12.85 -2.07 11.69
CA TRP A 513 12.32 -1.35 12.84
C TRP A 513 12.10 -2.27 14.06
N VAL A 514 12.50 -1.82 15.23
CA VAL A 514 12.30 -2.52 16.51
C VAL A 514 11.90 -1.57 17.64
N PRO A 515 10.99 -2.02 18.53
CA PRO A 515 10.66 -1.26 19.72
C PRO A 515 11.74 -1.34 20.81
N ARG A 516 11.78 -0.33 21.68
CA ARG A 516 12.75 -0.21 22.79
C ARG A 516 12.23 -0.61 24.17
N LEU A 517 11.00 -1.09 24.30
CA LEU A 517 10.50 -1.60 25.58
C LEU A 517 10.86 -3.08 25.74
N SER A 518 10.85 -3.58 26.97
CA SER A 518 11.12 -5.00 27.23
C SER A 518 10.10 -5.90 26.55
N LEU A 519 10.49 -7.15 26.30
CA LEU A 519 9.54 -8.19 25.94
C LEU A 519 8.44 -8.36 27.00
N ALA A 520 8.78 -8.22 28.29
CA ALA A 520 7.83 -8.31 29.39
C ALA A 520 6.75 -7.22 29.32
N TYR A 521 7.10 -5.99 28.93
CA TYR A 521 6.13 -4.92 28.71
C TYR A 521 5.10 -5.31 27.64
N TYR A 522 5.59 -5.78 26.48
CA TYR A 522 4.71 -6.21 25.40
C TYR A 522 3.91 -7.47 25.78
N GLY A 523 4.54 -8.41 26.48
CA GLY A 523 3.88 -9.61 27.02
C GLY A 523 2.72 -9.27 27.94
N ASP A 524 2.94 -8.45 28.97
CA ASP A 524 1.89 -8.02 29.90
C ASP A 524 0.75 -7.28 29.19
N ARG A 525 1.09 -6.47 28.18
CA ARG A 525 0.11 -5.73 27.39
C ARG A 525 -0.73 -6.65 26.51
N VAL A 526 -0.10 -7.58 25.79
CA VAL A 526 -0.77 -8.59 24.97
C VAL A 526 -1.71 -9.42 25.85
N THR A 527 -1.26 -9.89 27.02
CA THR A 527 -2.09 -10.66 27.96
C THR A 527 -3.36 -9.91 28.34
N LYS A 528 -3.24 -8.63 28.76
CA LYS A 528 -4.41 -7.80 29.12
C LYS A 528 -5.35 -7.56 27.95
N MET A 529 -4.82 -7.40 26.75
CA MET A 529 -5.64 -7.22 25.55
C MET A 529 -6.37 -8.52 25.18
N ILE A 530 -5.72 -9.67 25.29
CA ILE A 530 -6.33 -10.99 25.09
C ILE A 530 -7.44 -11.24 26.13
N GLU A 531 -7.24 -10.89 27.40
CA GLU A 531 -8.29 -10.99 28.44
C GLU A 531 -9.53 -10.17 28.06
N GLY A 532 -9.35 -8.92 27.61
CA GLY A 532 -10.45 -8.08 27.14
C GLY A 532 -11.13 -8.63 25.88
N PHE A 533 -10.33 -9.17 24.95
CA PHE A 533 -10.82 -9.81 23.73
C PHE A 533 -11.63 -11.08 24.02
N GLN A 534 -11.22 -11.88 25.01
CA GLN A 534 -11.94 -13.08 25.42
C GLN A 534 -13.37 -12.76 25.89
N GLU A 535 -13.57 -11.67 26.63
CA GLU A 535 -14.91 -11.23 27.05
C GLU A 535 -15.76 -10.75 25.86
N LEU A 536 -15.15 -10.06 24.90
CA LEU A 536 -15.81 -9.66 23.66
C LEU A 536 -16.15 -10.88 22.78
N GLU A 537 -15.27 -11.86 22.69
CA GLU A 537 -15.48 -13.11 21.97
C GLU A 537 -16.64 -13.89 22.60
N LYS A 538 -16.69 -14.03 23.92
CA LYS A 538 -17.84 -14.60 24.64
C LYS A 538 -19.15 -13.85 24.32
N THR A 539 -19.10 -12.52 24.28
CA THR A 539 -20.27 -11.68 23.95
C THR A 539 -20.73 -11.91 22.50
N PHE A 540 -19.79 -12.01 21.56
CA PHE A 540 -20.06 -12.28 20.15
C PHE A 540 -20.65 -13.70 19.96
N VAL A 541 -20.07 -14.69 20.64
CA VAL A 541 -20.57 -16.07 20.68
C VAL A 541 -21.99 -16.12 21.25
N ALA A 542 -22.22 -15.51 22.41
CA ALA A 542 -23.54 -15.45 23.04
C ALA A 542 -24.60 -14.80 22.13
N TYR A 543 -24.25 -13.72 21.42
CA TYR A 543 -25.15 -13.10 20.43
C TYR A 543 -25.47 -14.05 19.27
N GLY A 544 -24.46 -14.76 18.75
CA GLY A 544 -24.63 -15.73 17.65
C GLY A 544 -25.47 -16.96 18.07
N GLU A 545 -25.26 -17.48 19.28
CA GLU A 545 -25.97 -18.65 19.83
C GLU A 545 -27.38 -18.33 20.33
N ALA A 546 -27.67 -17.07 20.68
CA ALA A 546 -29.00 -16.63 21.09
C ALA A 546 -30.08 -16.71 19.98
N GLU A 547 -29.76 -17.28 18.82
CA GLU A 547 -30.69 -17.75 17.79
C GLU A 547 -31.64 -16.67 17.25
N GLN A 548 -31.19 -15.41 17.17
CA GLN A 548 -32.04 -14.26 16.81
C GLN A 548 -33.32 -14.15 17.69
N LYS A 549 -33.32 -14.70 18.91
CA LYS A 549 -34.42 -14.52 19.87
C LYS A 549 -34.14 -13.35 20.80
N GLU A 550 -35.22 -12.75 21.31
CA GLU A 550 -35.33 -11.49 22.09
C GLU A 550 -34.42 -11.32 23.33
N THR A 551 -33.46 -12.21 23.57
CA THR A 551 -32.66 -12.35 24.79
C THR A 551 -31.28 -11.71 24.75
N PHE A 552 -30.92 -10.87 23.78
CA PHE A 552 -29.71 -10.04 23.93
C PHE A 552 -29.91 -9.02 25.06
N THR A 553 -29.14 -9.13 26.13
CA THR A 553 -29.34 -8.42 27.38
C THR A 553 -28.61 -7.07 27.39
N GLN A 554 -29.06 -6.16 28.26
CA GLN A 554 -28.38 -4.89 28.50
C GLN A 554 -26.92 -5.08 28.96
N VAL A 555 -26.62 -6.22 29.60
CA VAL A 555 -25.29 -6.55 30.13
C VAL A 555 -24.28 -6.75 29.00
N GLU A 556 -24.66 -7.48 27.95
CA GLU A 556 -23.82 -7.75 26.78
C GLU A 556 -23.56 -6.49 25.94
N VAL A 557 -24.58 -5.64 25.76
CA VAL A 557 -24.42 -4.31 25.15
C VAL A 557 -23.41 -3.47 25.94
N THR A 558 -23.49 -3.50 27.28
CA THR A 558 -22.60 -2.73 28.16
C THR A 558 -21.16 -3.25 28.09
N ALA A 559 -20.97 -4.58 27.99
CA ALA A 559 -19.65 -5.18 27.81
C ALA A 559 -19.01 -4.77 26.48
N ALA A 560 -19.75 -4.85 25.37
CA ALA A 560 -19.28 -4.41 24.05
C ALA A 560 -18.93 -2.91 24.02
N LYS A 561 -19.75 -2.05 24.64
CA LYS A 561 -19.44 -0.62 24.82
C LYS A 561 -18.15 -0.40 25.59
N LYS A 562 -17.97 -1.09 26.72
CA LYS A 562 -16.76 -0.97 27.55
C LYS A 562 -15.51 -1.36 26.76
N ALA A 563 -15.56 -2.42 25.96
CA ALA A 563 -14.48 -2.84 25.09
C ALA A 563 -14.19 -1.79 24.00
N ASN A 564 -15.23 -1.27 23.34
CA ASN A 564 -15.10 -0.20 22.34
C ASN A 564 -14.49 1.08 22.93
N ASP A 565 -14.93 1.52 24.10
CA ASP A 565 -14.40 2.71 24.77
C ASP A 565 -12.95 2.51 25.23
N ALA A 566 -12.57 1.29 25.65
CA ALA A 566 -11.19 0.96 26.01
C ALA A 566 -10.27 1.05 24.80
N MET A 567 -10.72 0.57 23.63
CA MET A 567 -10.01 0.72 22.37
C MET A 567 -9.88 2.19 21.96
N GLY A 568 -10.95 2.98 22.07
CA GLY A 568 -10.92 4.42 21.81
C GLY A 568 -9.91 5.16 22.70
N ARG A 569 -9.81 4.80 23.99
CA ARG A 569 -8.78 5.34 24.90
C ARG A 569 -7.37 4.91 24.50
N ALA A 570 -7.14 3.62 24.25
CA ALA A 570 -5.83 3.12 23.85
C ALA A 570 -5.33 3.76 22.54
N ALA A 571 -6.23 3.97 21.56
CA ALA A 571 -5.92 4.66 20.32
C ALA A 571 -5.52 6.12 20.59
N LYS A 572 -6.23 6.81 21.48
CA LYS A 572 -5.92 8.18 21.88
C LYS A 572 -4.57 8.29 22.59
N ASP A 573 -4.29 7.40 23.54
CA ASP A 573 -3.00 7.38 24.27
C ASP A 573 -1.83 7.18 23.29
N LYS A 574 -2.00 6.35 22.25
CA LYS A 574 -0.99 6.18 21.19
C LYS A 574 -0.90 7.39 20.25
N MET A 575 -2.00 8.09 19.98
CA MET A 575 -1.96 9.36 19.22
C MET A 575 -1.15 10.42 19.97
N GLU A 576 -1.34 10.51 21.29
CA GLU A 576 -0.58 11.41 22.17
C GLU A 576 0.92 11.05 22.10
N SER A 577 1.30 9.77 22.20
CA SER A 577 2.71 9.36 22.09
C SER A 577 3.37 9.68 20.72
N ILE A 578 2.59 9.77 19.66
CA ILE A 578 3.09 10.16 18.31
C ILE A 578 3.27 11.67 18.22
N MET A 579 2.33 12.46 18.76
CA MET A 579 2.18 13.89 18.48
C MET A 579 2.71 14.83 19.57
N ASP A 580 2.89 14.33 20.79
CA ASP A 580 3.42 15.09 21.91
C ASP A 580 4.81 15.68 21.59
N GLU A 581 5.15 16.78 22.27
CA GLU A 581 6.45 17.42 22.12
C GLU A 581 7.56 16.44 22.54
N GLY A 582 8.46 16.12 21.61
CA GLY A 582 9.47 15.06 21.79
C GLY A 582 8.96 13.62 21.59
N GLY A 583 7.72 13.45 21.13
CA GLY A 583 7.13 12.18 20.73
C GLY A 583 7.69 11.62 19.41
N GLU A 584 7.17 10.49 18.96
CA GLU A 584 7.72 9.72 17.84
C GLU A 584 7.87 10.54 16.54
N ARG A 585 6.92 11.44 16.25
CA ARG A 585 6.96 12.32 15.07
C ARG A 585 8.11 13.33 15.15
N ASP A 586 8.31 13.95 16.31
CA ASP A 586 9.35 14.96 16.50
C ASP A 586 10.72 14.31 16.41
N LEU A 587 10.88 13.09 16.95
CA LEU A 587 12.08 12.28 16.78
C LEU A 587 12.36 11.94 15.32
N ALA A 588 11.35 11.52 14.55
CA ALA A 588 11.51 11.30 13.11
C ALA A 588 11.89 12.59 12.36
N THR A 589 11.35 13.74 12.78
CA THR A 589 11.70 15.06 12.21
C THR A 589 13.14 15.44 12.51
N ILE A 590 13.61 15.18 13.74
CA ILE A 590 15.01 15.35 14.14
C ILE A 590 15.88 14.45 13.27
N GLN A 591 15.54 13.17 13.11
CA GLN A 591 16.28 12.22 12.29
C GLN A 591 16.36 12.66 10.81
N ILE A 592 15.27 13.17 10.22
CA ILE A 592 15.28 13.73 8.85
C ILE A 592 16.24 14.91 8.76
N HIS A 593 16.19 15.84 9.71
CA HIS A 593 17.05 17.02 9.72
C HIS A 593 18.52 16.60 9.80
N ASN A 594 18.81 15.75 10.76
CA ASN A 594 20.11 15.19 11.09
C ASN A 594 20.71 14.41 9.92
N SER A 595 19.99 13.44 9.33
CA SER A 595 20.44 12.72 8.14
C SER A 595 20.55 13.66 6.92
N GLY A 596 19.78 14.74 6.86
CA GLY A 596 19.94 15.80 5.86
C GLY A 596 21.27 16.53 5.98
N VAL A 597 21.74 16.83 7.19
CA VAL A 597 23.07 17.40 7.47
C VAL A 597 24.17 16.41 7.08
N SER A 598 24.07 15.15 7.52
CA SER A 598 25.03 14.08 7.18
C SER A 598 25.16 13.89 5.66
N MET A 599 24.04 13.90 4.94
CA MET A 599 24.02 13.82 3.47
C MET A 599 24.72 15.02 2.82
N ALA A 600 24.55 16.23 3.36
CA ALA A 600 25.23 17.42 2.84
C ALA A 600 26.75 17.38 3.09
N ASP A 601 27.17 16.91 4.26
CA ASP A 601 28.59 16.74 4.62
C ASP A 601 29.25 15.66 3.75
N ALA A 602 28.61 14.49 3.61
CA ALA A 602 29.07 13.43 2.72
C ALA A 602 29.13 13.92 1.26
N GLY A 603 28.18 14.77 0.85
CA GLY A 603 28.19 15.41 -0.46
C GLY A 603 29.39 16.34 -0.65
N THR A 604 29.78 17.08 0.39
CA THR A 604 30.98 17.93 0.37
C THR A 604 32.25 17.10 0.27
N VAL A 605 32.36 16.02 1.04
CA VAL A 605 33.50 15.09 0.99
C VAL A 605 33.61 14.41 -0.36
N LEU A 606 32.48 13.98 -0.93
CA LEU A 606 32.43 13.45 -2.28
C LEU A 606 32.91 14.49 -3.30
N ALA A 607 32.45 15.74 -3.21
CA ALA A 607 32.92 16.81 -4.10
C ALA A 607 34.44 17.05 -4.00
N GLU A 608 35.02 16.98 -2.80
CA GLU A 608 36.46 17.09 -2.58
C GLU A 608 37.23 15.89 -3.14
N ALA A 609 36.76 14.66 -2.89
CA ALA A 609 37.37 13.43 -3.42
C ALA A 609 37.34 13.41 -4.96
N LEU A 610 36.22 13.83 -5.57
CA LEU A 610 36.09 13.94 -7.03
C LEU A 610 37.07 15.00 -7.58
N LYS A 611 37.32 16.09 -6.84
CA LYS A 611 38.28 17.14 -7.22
C LYS A 611 39.73 16.64 -7.13
N GLU A 612 40.07 15.88 -6.10
CA GLU A 612 41.39 15.23 -5.94
C GLU A 612 41.63 14.22 -7.07
N PHE A 613 40.65 13.35 -7.32
CA PHE A 613 40.68 12.37 -8.41
C PHE A 613 40.85 13.01 -9.78
N ALA A 614 40.12 14.10 -10.03
CA ALA A 614 40.29 14.89 -11.25
C ALA A 614 41.69 15.51 -11.37
N ALA A 615 42.29 15.98 -10.26
CA ALA A 615 43.64 16.54 -10.26
C ALA A 615 44.73 15.47 -10.49
N GLU A 616 44.58 14.28 -9.91
CA GLU A 616 45.53 13.17 -10.09
C GLU A 616 45.48 12.62 -11.51
N ILE A 617 44.27 12.51 -12.10
CA ILE A 617 44.08 12.16 -13.52
C ILE A 617 44.76 13.18 -14.45
N ARG A 618 44.63 14.47 -14.14
CA ARG A 618 45.32 15.56 -14.87
C ARG A 618 46.84 15.46 -14.81
N SER A 619 47.38 14.90 -13.72
CA SER A 619 48.83 14.76 -13.52
C SER A 619 49.42 13.50 -14.18
N CYS A 620 48.63 12.42 -14.27
CA CYS A 620 49.08 11.13 -14.82
C CYS A 620 48.89 10.99 -16.33
N PHE A 621 48.00 11.79 -16.95
CA PHE A 621 47.65 11.65 -18.36
C PHE A 621 47.69 12.99 -19.11
N SER A 622 48.40 13.04 -20.24
CA SER A 622 48.45 14.17 -21.18
C SER A 622 47.17 14.31 -22.03
N VAL A 623 46.00 14.24 -21.40
CA VAL A 623 44.67 14.37 -22.02
C VAL A 623 43.90 15.45 -21.28
N SER A 624 43.05 16.21 -21.95
CA SER A 624 42.25 17.28 -21.32
C SER A 624 41.31 16.71 -20.26
N ALA A 625 41.80 16.68 -19.02
CA ALA A 625 41.20 17.28 -17.82
C ALA A 625 39.67 17.47 -17.81
N ASP A 626 39.17 18.20 -18.79
CA ASP A 626 37.87 18.85 -18.78
C ASP A 626 36.73 17.89 -19.13
N THR A 627 36.94 16.79 -19.89
CA THR A 627 35.88 15.80 -20.15
C THR A 627 35.54 14.96 -18.92
N LEU A 628 36.56 14.60 -18.14
CA LEU A 628 36.38 13.85 -16.91
C LEU A 628 35.79 14.76 -15.83
N LEU A 629 36.22 16.02 -15.81
CA LEU A 629 35.60 17.05 -14.99
C LEU A 629 34.19 17.43 -15.39
N ASP A 630 33.79 17.35 -16.66
CA ASP A 630 32.40 17.59 -17.07
C ASP A 630 31.47 16.47 -16.59
N ALA A 631 31.91 15.20 -16.65
CA ALA A 631 31.17 14.07 -16.07
C ALA A 631 31.07 14.18 -14.53
N LEU A 632 32.16 14.58 -13.86
CA LEU A 632 32.19 14.85 -12.41
C LEU A 632 31.42 16.14 -12.05
N SER A 633 31.34 17.12 -12.95
CA SER A 633 30.57 18.37 -12.82
C SER A 633 29.08 18.13 -13.01
N THR A 634 28.68 17.14 -13.80
CA THR A 634 27.27 16.71 -13.91
C THR A 634 26.78 16.00 -12.63
N LEU A 635 27.70 15.37 -11.90
CA LEU A 635 27.50 14.79 -10.56
C LEU A 635 27.51 15.85 -9.43
N SER A 636 28.32 16.91 -9.56
CA SER A 636 28.44 17.98 -8.54
C SER A 636 27.59 19.23 -8.81
N LEU A 637 27.01 19.37 -10.01
CA LEU A 637 26.11 20.47 -10.41
C LEU A 637 25.03 19.96 -11.36
N ALA A 638 24.02 19.26 -10.82
CA ALA A 638 22.69 19.42 -11.38
C ALA A 638 22.34 20.92 -11.27
N PRO A 639 22.00 21.63 -12.36
CA PRO A 639 21.58 23.01 -12.24
C PRO A 639 20.33 23.03 -11.35
N GLU A 640 20.47 23.75 -10.23
CA GLU A 640 19.53 23.98 -9.11
C GLU A 640 19.60 23.07 -7.86
N GLY A 641 20.24 21.89 -7.89
CA GLY A 641 20.22 20.97 -6.74
C GLY A 641 21.33 21.14 -5.70
N PHE A 642 22.59 21.28 -6.14
CA PHE A 642 23.76 21.20 -5.24
C PHE A 642 24.34 22.58 -4.87
N ALA A 643 24.32 23.54 -5.79
CA ALA A 643 24.78 24.91 -5.53
C ALA A 643 23.83 25.71 -4.62
N ALA A 644 22.53 25.36 -4.59
CA ALA A 644 21.55 25.96 -3.68
C ALA A 644 21.80 25.52 -2.23
N VAL A 645 22.28 24.31 -1.98
CA VAL A 645 22.55 23.78 -0.64
C VAL A 645 23.75 24.50 0.02
N VAL A 646 24.78 24.84 -0.77
CA VAL A 646 25.99 25.50 -0.26
C VAL A 646 25.80 27.01 -0.04
N GLN A 647 24.91 27.67 -0.79
CA GLN A 647 24.57 29.10 -0.58
C GLN A 647 23.33 29.35 0.30
N ALA A 648 22.53 28.34 0.62
CA ALA A 648 21.30 28.50 1.40
C ALA A 648 21.43 28.10 2.89
N ALA A 649 22.65 28.10 3.44
CA ALA A 649 22.88 27.99 4.88
C ALA A 649 22.16 29.09 5.71
N GLY A 650 21.58 30.11 5.06
CA GLY A 650 20.86 31.22 5.70
C GLY A 650 19.37 31.40 5.38
N VAL A 651 18.70 30.57 4.55
CA VAL A 651 17.33 30.90 4.08
C VAL A 651 16.32 29.73 4.08
N TRP A 652 16.57 28.60 4.75
CA TRP A 652 15.60 27.47 4.78
C TRP A 652 14.55 27.54 5.90
N TYR A 653 14.11 28.75 6.31
CA TYR A 653 13.09 28.88 7.37
C TYR A 653 11.88 29.78 7.06
N LYS A 654 11.65 30.20 5.81
CA LYS A 654 10.48 31.06 5.52
C LYS A 654 9.76 30.72 4.22
N SER A 655 8.92 29.69 4.28
CA SER A 655 7.70 29.61 3.47
C SER A 655 6.66 28.79 4.23
N SER A 656 5.44 29.30 4.38
CA SER A 656 4.44 28.85 5.35
C SER A 656 4.05 27.36 5.20
N SER A 657 4.58 26.51 6.08
CA SER A 657 4.55 25.05 5.97
C SER A 657 3.51 24.33 6.86
N LYS A 658 2.50 25.05 7.38
CA LYS A 658 1.52 24.50 8.34
C LYS A 658 0.17 24.21 7.66
N ILE A 659 -0.36 23.00 7.80
CA ILE A 659 -1.81 22.76 7.75
C ILE A 659 -2.23 22.45 9.18
N GLU A 660 -3.30 23.09 9.62
CA GLU A 660 -4.02 22.71 10.83
C GLU A 660 -4.93 21.53 10.47
N ASP A 661 -4.78 20.40 11.16
CA ASP A 661 -5.83 19.36 11.11
C ASP A 661 -7.13 19.90 11.74
N ALA A 662 -8.22 19.12 11.68
CA ALA A 662 -9.52 19.53 12.20
C ALA A 662 -9.52 19.81 13.73
N GLN A 663 -8.40 19.56 14.42
CA GLN A 663 -8.17 19.74 15.84
C GLN A 663 -7.12 20.82 16.15
N GLY A 664 -6.54 21.48 15.13
CA GLY A 664 -5.56 22.56 15.26
C GLY A 664 -4.11 22.09 15.39
N ASN A 665 -3.80 20.81 15.16
CA ASN A 665 -2.43 20.32 15.24
C ASN A 665 -1.63 20.61 13.97
N LEU A 666 -0.35 20.95 14.14
CA LEU A 666 0.52 21.43 13.07
C LEU A 666 1.26 20.28 12.37
N VAL A 667 0.95 20.03 11.09
CA VAL A 667 1.68 19.07 10.24
C VAL A 667 2.62 19.81 9.27
N LYS A 668 3.89 19.37 9.16
CA LYS A 668 4.89 19.96 8.25
C LYS A 668 4.73 19.41 6.83
N LYS A 669 4.24 20.24 5.90
CA LYS A 669 3.99 19.85 4.50
C LYS A 669 5.24 19.34 3.74
N GLU A 670 6.42 19.82 4.12
CA GLU A 670 7.70 19.56 3.45
C GLU A 670 8.20 18.11 3.53
N TYR A 671 7.70 17.32 4.49
CA TYR A 671 8.08 15.91 4.66
C TYR A 671 7.00 14.92 4.18
N ILE A 672 5.92 15.43 3.59
CA ILE A 672 4.87 14.60 3.01
C ILE A 672 5.27 14.22 1.59
N ILE A 673 5.47 12.92 1.34
CA ILE A 673 5.79 12.42 -0.01
C ILE A 673 4.62 12.77 -0.95
N SER A 674 4.90 13.45 -2.07
CA SER A 674 3.88 13.87 -3.05
C SER A 674 3.05 12.71 -3.60
N GLN A 675 3.64 11.50 -3.65
CA GLN A 675 2.93 10.27 -3.98
C GLN A 675 1.82 9.90 -3.00
N ILE A 676 1.89 10.29 -1.73
CA ILE A 676 0.79 10.06 -0.77
C ILE A 676 -0.43 10.93 -1.12
N LYS A 677 -0.20 12.11 -1.73
CA LYS A 677 -1.25 12.93 -2.35
C LYS A 677 -1.76 12.34 -3.68
N SER A 678 -0.95 11.56 -4.39
CA SER A 678 -1.30 10.91 -5.66
C SER A 678 -1.65 9.41 -5.55
N CYS A 679 -1.68 8.83 -4.34
CA CYS A 679 -2.12 7.45 -4.09
C CYS A 679 -3.57 7.18 -4.51
N GLY A 680 -4.34 8.22 -4.87
CA GLY A 680 -5.63 8.09 -5.55
C GLY A 680 -5.53 7.77 -7.06
N GLY A 681 -4.36 7.86 -7.70
CA GLY A 681 -4.22 7.81 -9.16
C GLY A 681 -3.16 6.87 -9.76
N SER A 682 -2.18 6.36 -9.02
CA SER A 682 -1.03 5.62 -9.62
C SER A 682 -0.74 4.21 -9.08
N ILE A 683 -1.57 3.64 -8.19
CA ILE A 683 -1.34 2.30 -7.62
C ILE A 683 -1.36 1.18 -8.69
N ASP A 684 -2.03 1.39 -9.83
CA ASP A 684 -2.15 0.36 -10.88
C ASP A 684 -0.85 0.15 -11.69
N SER A 685 0.02 1.16 -11.83
CA SER A 685 1.34 0.97 -12.44
C SER A 685 2.31 0.26 -11.48
N LEU A 686 2.26 0.60 -10.19
CA LEU A 686 3.11 0.01 -9.14
C LEU A 686 2.80 -1.46 -8.84
N ALA A 687 1.52 -1.86 -8.85
CA ALA A 687 1.15 -3.27 -8.67
C ALA A 687 1.68 -4.17 -9.81
N ARG A 688 1.85 -3.62 -11.01
CA ARG A 688 2.41 -4.31 -12.19
C ARG A 688 3.95 -4.32 -12.23
N GLU A 689 4.59 -3.33 -11.60
CA GLU A 689 6.06 -3.32 -11.43
C GLU A 689 6.52 -4.39 -10.42
N TYR A 690 5.72 -4.70 -9.40
CA TYR A 690 6.08 -5.72 -8.39
C TYR A 690 6.15 -7.15 -8.95
N GLU A 691 5.35 -7.49 -9.97
CA GLU A 691 5.48 -8.78 -10.69
C GLU A 691 6.82 -8.94 -11.43
N LYS A 692 7.60 -7.86 -11.56
CA LYS A 692 8.85 -7.79 -12.35
C LYS A 692 10.08 -7.33 -11.56
N LEU A 693 9.96 -7.01 -10.27
CA LEU A 693 11.05 -6.40 -9.50
C LEU A 693 11.91 -7.44 -8.75
N GLU A 694 13.18 -7.52 -9.13
CA GLU A 694 14.23 -7.94 -8.20
C GLU A 694 14.43 -6.86 -7.10
N PRO A 695 14.85 -7.25 -5.89
CA PRO A 695 14.72 -6.46 -4.65
C PRO A 695 15.36 -5.06 -4.60
N GLU A 696 16.16 -4.65 -5.59
CA GLU A 696 17.10 -3.54 -5.48
C GLU A 696 16.65 -2.22 -6.15
N ASN A 697 15.46 -2.14 -6.77
CA ASN A 697 15.11 -1.04 -7.69
C ASN A 697 13.87 -0.18 -7.37
N LEU A 698 13.43 -0.09 -6.11
CA LEU A 698 12.33 0.83 -5.75
C LEU A 698 12.81 2.30 -5.74
N LYS A 699 12.26 3.11 -6.65
CA LYS A 699 12.55 4.55 -6.75
C LYS A 699 11.63 5.35 -5.81
N VAL A 700 12.22 6.09 -4.89
CA VAL A 700 11.54 7.14 -4.12
C VAL A 700 11.45 8.40 -5.00
N ASP A 701 10.28 9.04 -5.02
CA ASP A 701 9.87 10.12 -5.92
C ASP A 701 10.51 11.49 -5.59
N ASP A 702 11.80 11.49 -5.29
CA ASP A 702 12.65 12.67 -5.43
C ASP A 702 13.34 12.58 -6.81
N PRO A 703 13.05 13.49 -7.76
CA PRO A 703 13.74 13.57 -9.04
C PRO A 703 15.28 13.61 -8.92
N GLY A 704 15.81 13.99 -7.75
CA GLY A 704 17.23 13.90 -7.41
C GLY A 704 17.73 12.47 -7.14
N TYR A 705 16.95 11.62 -6.47
CA TYR A 705 17.39 10.30 -5.97
C TYR A 705 17.61 9.26 -7.08
N ALA A 706 16.68 9.14 -8.01
CA ALA A 706 16.83 8.24 -9.17
C ALA A 706 18.03 8.66 -10.05
N LYS A 707 18.31 9.97 -10.10
CA LYS A 707 19.46 10.53 -10.80
C LYS A 707 20.77 10.24 -10.05
N ILE A 708 20.76 10.31 -8.71
CA ILE A 708 21.90 9.99 -7.85
C ILE A 708 22.28 8.50 -7.95
N ILE A 709 21.35 7.56 -7.83
CA ILE A 709 21.66 6.11 -7.93
C ILE A 709 22.15 5.74 -9.33
N THR A 710 21.46 6.23 -10.37
CA THR A 710 21.86 5.96 -11.76
C THR A 710 23.26 6.52 -12.03
N ASN A 711 23.53 7.75 -11.58
CA ASN A 711 24.85 8.36 -11.72
C ASN A 711 25.92 7.74 -10.81
N ALA A 712 25.55 7.17 -9.67
CA ALA A 712 26.48 6.52 -8.75
C ALA A 712 26.98 5.18 -9.29
N ALA A 713 26.09 4.35 -9.88
CA ALA A 713 26.50 3.12 -10.57
C ALA A 713 27.43 3.41 -11.76
N ASP A 714 27.19 4.52 -12.48
CA ASP A 714 28.05 4.95 -13.57
C ASP A 714 29.38 5.54 -13.06
N LEU A 715 29.36 6.25 -11.92
CA LEU A 715 30.56 6.75 -11.26
C LEU A 715 31.42 5.61 -10.70
N GLU A 716 30.82 4.58 -10.08
CA GLU A 716 31.53 3.38 -9.64
C GLU A 716 32.21 2.66 -10.81
N LYS A 717 31.53 2.50 -11.95
CA LYS A 717 32.14 1.95 -13.17
C LYS A 717 33.30 2.79 -13.67
N ILE A 718 33.19 4.12 -13.62
CA ILE A 718 34.27 5.04 -14.01
C ILE A 718 35.46 4.89 -13.05
N VAL A 719 35.24 4.94 -11.75
CA VAL A 719 36.29 4.81 -10.71
C VAL A 719 37.01 3.47 -10.82
N LYS A 720 36.27 2.37 -11.02
CA LYS A 720 36.80 1.01 -11.21
C LYS A 720 37.78 0.89 -12.38
N ASN A 721 37.59 1.67 -13.45
CA ASN A 721 38.51 1.69 -14.60
C ASN A 721 39.88 2.30 -14.28
N PHE A 722 40.04 2.97 -13.13
CA PHE A 722 41.26 3.65 -12.72
C PHE A 722 41.85 3.13 -11.39
N GLU A 723 41.21 2.17 -10.72
CA GLU A 723 41.61 1.59 -9.42
C GLU A 723 43.06 1.04 -9.43
N GLU A 724 43.58 0.55 -10.57
CA GLU A 724 44.96 0.02 -10.67
C GLU A 724 46.04 1.09 -10.91
N ARG A 725 45.67 2.35 -11.22
CA ARG A 725 46.61 3.38 -11.70
C ARG A 725 46.58 4.70 -10.95
N ILE A 726 45.55 4.97 -10.15
CA ILE A 726 45.34 6.25 -9.45
C ILE A 726 44.91 5.98 -8.01
N SER A 727 45.62 6.57 -7.07
CA SER A 727 45.44 6.28 -5.64
C SER A 727 44.16 6.89 -5.05
N SER A 728 43.72 8.05 -5.55
CA SER A 728 42.46 8.71 -5.13
C SER A 728 41.17 8.06 -5.62
N ALA A 729 41.23 7.01 -6.45
CA ALA A 729 40.04 6.26 -6.89
C ALA A 729 39.27 5.67 -5.69
N GLU A 730 40.01 5.13 -4.71
CA GLU A 730 39.43 4.54 -3.51
C GLU A 730 38.78 5.59 -2.58
N HIS A 731 39.33 6.80 -2.55
CA HIS A 731 38.73 7.93 -1.82
C HIS A 731 37.37 8.32 -2.40
N VAL A 732 37.24 8.36 -3.75
CA VAL A 732 35.96 8.66 -4.41
C VAL A 732 34.92 7.59 -4.14
N LYS A 733 35.30 6.32 -4.24
CA LYS A 733 34.40 5.18 -3.96
C LYS A 733 33.88 5.24 -2.53
N THR A 734 34.78 5.42 -1.57
CA THR A 734 34.43 5.56 -0.15
C THR A 734 33.48 6.73 0.10
N ALA A 735 33.77 7.90 -0.48
CA ALA A 735 32.93 9.08 -0.34
C ALA A 735 31.56 8.93 -1.01
N LEU A 736 31.49 8.23 -2.15
CA LEU A 736 30.25 7.96 -2.87
C LEU A 736 29.37 6.99 -2.09
N THR A 737 29.94 5.91 -1.56
CA THR A 737 29.22 4.96 -0.69
C THR A 737 28.70 5.66 0.56
N ALA A 738 29.50 6.53 1.19
CA ALA A 738 29.06 7.33 2.35
C ALA A 738 27.89 8.26 2.00
N PHE A 739 27.92 8.92 0.84
CA PHE A 739 26.84 9.78 0.37
C PHE A 739 25.54 8.99 0.09
N LEU A 740 25.64 7.84 -0.59
CA LEU A 740 24.48 6.97 -0.86
C LEU A 740 23.86 6.43 0.43
N LYS A 741 24.70 6.04 1.40
CA LYS A 741 24.26 5.60 2.72
C LYS A 741 23.46 6.71 3.43
N ALA A 742 24.03 7.92 3.53
CA ALA A 742 23.36 9.06 4.16
C ALA A 742 22.05 9.46 3.47
N ALA A 743 21.99 9.39 2.13
CA ALA A 743 20.76 9.63 1.38
C ALA A 743 19.68 8.57 1.65
N THR A 744 20.09 7.30 1.77
CA THR A 744 19.20 6.18 2.10
C THR A 744 18.62 6.34 3.51
N GLU A 745 19.46 6.71 4.49
CA GLU A 745 19.05 6.94 5.88
C GLU A 745 18.07 8.10 6.03
N ARG A 746 18.31 9.21 5.32
CA ARG A 746 17.37 10.34 5.28
C ARG A 746 16.01 9.91 4.72
N ASN A 747 16.00 9.14 3.64
CA ASN A 747 14.77 8.68 3.01
C ASN A 747 14.01 7.69 3.91
N ALA A 748 14.71 6.78 4.58
CA ALA A 748 14.10 5.90 5.58
C ALA A 748 13.47 6.68 6.74
N ALA A 749 14.09 7.78 7.20
CA ALA A 749 13.51 8.67 8.20
C ALA A 749 12.26 9.42 7.67
N VAL A 750 12.27 9.87 6.41
CA VAL A 750 11.08 10.46 5.75
C VAL A 750 9.94 9.43 5.64
N ILE A 751 10.25 8.19 5.24
CA ILE A 751 9.27 7.10 5.17
C ILE A 751 8.68 6.83 6.56
N THR A 752 9.52 6.79 7.60
CA THR A 752 9.10 6.61 9.00
C THR A 752 8.15 7.74 9.43
N TYR A 753 8.48 8.99 9.13
CA TYR A 753 7.60 10.13 9.40
C TYR A 753 6.23 9.97 8.73
N ASN A 754 6.21 9.58 7.46
CA ASN A 754 4.96 9.37 6.72
C ASN A 754 4.14 8.20 7.28
N ALA A 755 4.78 7.12 7.70
CA ALA A 755 4.13 5.98 8.36
C ALA A 755 3.50 6.38 9.71
N LEU A 756 4.18 7.21 10.51
CA LEU A 756 3.63 7.74 11.76
C LEU A 756 2.40 8.63 11.52
N ILE A 757 2.42 9.47 10.49
CA ILE A 757 1.26 10.29 10.12
C ILE A 757 0.08 9.42 9.62
N GLN A 758 0.35 8.39 8.82
CA GLN A 758 -0.69 7.44 8.40
C GLN A 758 -1.29 6.68 9.60
N THR A 759 -0.44 6.29 10.54
CA THR A 759 -0.85 5.66 11.80
C THR A 759 -1.71 6.60 12.62
N TYR A 760 -1.33 7.87 12.75
CA TYR A 760 -2.13 8.88 13.45
C TYR A 760 -3.52 9.03 12.83
N PHE A 761 -3.65 9.18 11.50
CA PHE A 761 -4.96 9.28 10.85
C PHE A 761 -5.81 8.02 10.99
N ARG A 762 -5.17 6.84 11.00
CA ARG A 762 -5.85 5.57 11.30
C ARG A 762 -6.40 5.60 12.72
N LEU A 763 -5.59 5.97 13.71
CA LEU A 763 -5.98 6.04 15.12
C LEU A 763 -7.06 7.09 15.36
N ASP A 764 -6.98 8.26 14.72
CA ASP A 764 -8.04 9.30 14.75
C ASP A 764 -9.37 8.75 14.22
N GLY A 765 -9.32 7.95 13.15
CA GLY A 765 -10.49 7.21 12.64
C GLY A 765 -11.06 6.22 13.66
N ILE A 766 -10.20 5.51 14.41
CA ILE A 766 -10.61 4.61 15.50
C ILE A 766 -11.27 5.39 16.64
N VAL A 767 -10.69 6.51 17.06
CA VAL A 767 -11.25 7.36 18.13
C VAL A 767 -12.62 7.91 17.73
N LYS A 768 -12.75 8.41 16.50
CA LYS A 768 -14.02 8.91 15.96
C LYS A 768 -15.08 7.80 15.87
N SER A 769 -14.75 6.68 15.25
CA SER A 769 -15.67 5.55 15.11
C SER A 769 -16.08 4.96 16.46
N SER A 770 -15.14 4.79 17.40
CA SER A 770 -15.44 4.31 18.75
C SER A 770 -16.45 5.24 19.44
N LYS A 771 -16.26 6.55 19.38
CA LYS A 771 -17.17 7.53 19.98
C LYS A 771 -18.55 7.55 19.28
N ASP A 772 -18.56 7.59 17.95
CA ASP A 772 -19.80 7.66 17.16
C ASP A 772 -20.62 6.37 17.29
N GLU A 773 -19.98 5.20 17.30
CA GLU A 773 -20.64 3.90 17.50
C GLU A 773 -21.16 3.74 18.93
N SER A 774 -20.35 4.07 19.95
CA SER A 774 -20.79 4.02 21.36
C SER A 774 -22.00 4.93 21.62
N GLN A 775 -22.08 6.09 20.94
CA GLN A 775 -23.20 7.03 21.07
C GLN A 775 -24.41 6.61 20.22
N LYS A 776 -24.24 6.40 18.90
CA LYS A 776 -25.36 6.10 17.98
C LYS A 776 -25.90 4.69 18.16
N LEU A 777 -25.06 3.66 18.02
CA LEU A 777 -25.50 2.28 18.18
C LEU A 777 -25.84 1.99 19.63
N GLY A 778 -25.09 2.55 20.57
CA GLY A 778 -25.35 2.34 21.99
C GLY A 778 -26.69 2.84 22.51
N GLU A 779 -27.19 3.96 21.98
CA GLU A 779 -28.51 4.50 22.30
C GLU A 779 -29.59 3.84 21.43
N GLN A 780 -29.31 3.59 20.15
CA GLN A 780 -30.25 2.93 19.25
C GLN A 780 -30.46 1.45 19.60
N LEU A 781 -29.47 0.74 20.15
CA LEU A 781 -29.55 -0.67 20.62
C LEU A 781 -30.58 -0.87 21.73
N LEU A 782 -30.92 0.19 22.47
CA LEU A 782 -31.99 0.17 23.48
C LEU A 782 -33.39 0.17 22.84
N PHE A 783 -33.51 0.54 21.57
CA PHE A 783 -34.76 0.72 20.83
C PHE A 783 -34.84 -0.08 19.51
N LEU A 784 -33.71 -0.57 19.00
CA LEU A 784 -33.59 -1.42 17.82
C LEU A 784 -34.00 -2.86 18.16
N ASP A 785 -34.63 -3.52 17.21
CA ASP A 785 -34.85 -4.95 17.28
C ASP A 785 -33.50 -5.67 17.45
N LYS A 786 -33.37 -6.42 18.54
CA LYS A 786 -32.14 -7.09 18.96
C LYS A 786 -31.75 -8.25 18.05
N SER A 787 -32.62 -8.62 17.10
CA SER A 787 -32.35 -9.63 16.07
C SER A 787 -31.65 -9.07 14.83
N LEU A 788 -31.41 -7.76 14.75
CA LEU A 788 -30.96 -7.12 13.51
C LEU A 788 -29.53 -7.53 13.10
N PRO A 789 -29.30 -7.84 11.81
CA PRO A 789 -27.97 -8.18 11.26
C PRO A 789 -26.89 -7.14 11.54
N ALA A 790 -27.26 -5.86 11.61
CA ALA A 790 -26.34 -4.75 11.88
C ALA A 790 -25.60 -4.91 13.22
N ILE A 791 -26.23 -5.48 14.25
CA ILE A 791 -25.61 -5.68 15.57
C ILE A 791 -24.55 -6.79 15.49
N TYR A 792 -24.83 -7.88 14.79
CA TYR A 792 -23.86 -8.95 14.55
C TYR A 792 -22.62 -8.41 13.85
N PHE A 793 -22.79 -7.67 12.75
CA PHE A 793 -21.66 -7.17 11.97
C PHE A 793 -20.89 -6.07 12.70
N TRP A 794 -21.56 -5.28 13.53
CA TRP A 794 -20.89 -4.38 14.47
C TRP A 794 -20.02 -5.13 15.48
N LEU A 795 -20.57 -6.13 16.18
CA LEU A 795 -19.81 -6.96 17.12
C LEU A 795 -18.67 -7.72 16.43
N LYS A 796 -18.91 -8.24 15.22
CA LYS A 796 -17.88 -8.88 14.40
C LYS A 796 -16.75 -7.91 14.07
N ARG A 797 -17.08 -6.69 13.64
CA ARG A 797 -16.09 -5.64 13.34
C ARG A 797 -15.29 -5.27 14.59
N LEU A 798 -15.97 -5.08 15.73
CA LEU A 798 -15.32 -4.78 17.01
C LEU A 798 -14.37 -5.92 17.42
N LYS A 799 -14.80 -7.18 17.27
CA LYS A 799 -13.97 -8.38 17.47
C LYS A 799 -12.74 -8.33 16.57
N GLN A 800 -12.91 -8.19 15.27
CA GLN A 800 -11.81 -8.18 14.30
C GLN A 800 -10.84 -7.01 14.54
N GLN A 801 -11.34 -5.85 14.94
CA GLN A 801 -10.50 -4.70 15.26
C GLN A 801 -9.65 -4.93 16.52
N ASN A 802 -10.24 -5.48 17.58
CA ASN A 802 -9.47 -5.85 18.79
C ASN A 802 -8.42 -6.93 18.46
N HIS A 803 -8.81 -7.93 17.68
CA HIS A 803 -7.89 -8.96 17.19
C HIS A 803 -6.71 -8.34 16.43
N PHE A 804 -6.98 -7.44 15.48
CA PHE A 804 -5.95 -6.73 14.71
C PHE A 804 -4.97 -5.94 15.60
N GLU A 805 -5.46 -5.25 16.63
CA GLU A 805 -4.56 -4.53 17.56
C GLU A 805 -3.72 -5.49 18.41
N ILE A 806 -4.25 -6.65 18.81
CA ILE A 806 -3.47 -7.69 19.50
C ILE A 806 -2.37 -8.23 18.60
N LEU A 807 -2.68 -8.50 17.32
CA LEU A 807 -1.67 -8.89 16.33
C LEU A 807 -0.55 -7.84 16.20
N GLY A 808 -0.89 -6.56 16.30
CA GLY A 808 0.10 -5.47 16.29
C GLY A 808 1.03 -5.51 17.48
N GLU A 809 0.51 -5.74 18.68
CA GLU A 809 1.33 -5.87 19.88
C GLU A 809 2.13 -7.19 19.91
N LEU A 810 1.60 -8.28 19.34
CA LEU A 810 2.36 -9.52 19.12
C LEU A 810 3.53 -9.28 18.14
N ASN A 811 3.32 -8.53 17.06
CA ASN A 811 4.39 -8.15 16.14
C ASN A 811 5.43 -7.25 16.84
N ASN A 812 5.01 -6.31 17.68
CA ASN A 812 5.93 -5.53 18.52
C ASN A 812 6.73 -6.43 19.48
N GLN A 813 6.07 -7.41 20.11
CA GLN A 813 6.72 -8.39 20.98
C GLN A 813 7.76 -9.23 20.22
N ALA A 814 7.43 -9.71 19.01
CA ALA A 814 8.35 -10.44 18.14
C ALA A 814 9.55 -9.59 17.71
N ARG A 815 9.34 -8.31 17.37
CA ARG A 815 10.42 -7.38 17.03
C ARG A 815 11.28 -7.03 18.24
N ALA A 816 10.69 -6.90 19.43
CA ALA A 816 11.42 -6.76 20.68
C ALA A 816 12.31 -7.97 20.91
N LEU A 817 11.77 -9.19 20.76
CA LEU A 817 12.54 -10.44 20.83
C LEU A 817 13.77 -10.39 19.92
N CYS A 818 13.59 -9.98 18.66
CA CYS A 818 14.69 -9.86 17.71
C CYS A 818 15.78 -8.89 18.18
N PHE A 819 15.40 -7.76 18.77
CA PHE A 819 16.36 -6.78 19.26
C PHE A 819 17.12 -7.26 20.51
N TRP A 820 16.42 -7.92 21.44
CA TRP A 820 17.02 -8.51 22.63
C TRP A 820 17.93 -9.70 22.30
N ALA A 821 17.56 -10.49 21.28
CA ALA A 821 18.20 -11.76 20.92
C ALA A 821 19.17 -11.71 19.73
N PRO A 822 19.77 -10.55 19.47
CA PRO A 822 20.08 -10.01 18.13
C PRO A 822 19.77 -10.96 16.96
N LYS A 823 18.52 -10.94 16.47
CA LYS A 823 18.04 -11.69 15.31
C LYS A 823 17.58 -10.76 14.21
N VAL A 824 17.65 -11.22 12.96
CA VAL A 824 17.01 -10.55 11.83
C VAL A 824 15.49 -10.56 12.04
N VAL A 825 14.84 -9.40 11.95
CA VAL A 825 13.40 -9.24 12.23
C VAL A 825 12.53 -10.22 11.43
N GLY A 826 12.76 -10.34 10.12
CA GLY A 826 12.02 -11.26 9.25
C GLY A 826 12.24 -12.76 9.53
N SER A 827 13.08 -13.13 10.50
CA SER A 827 13.25 -14.55 10.90
C SER A 827 12.17 -15.06 11.85
N VAL A 828 11.41 -14.17 12.49
CA VAL A 828 10.27 -14.53 13.34
C VAL A 828 9.00 -14.48 12.49
N ILE A 829 8.53 -15.66 12.10
CA ILE A 829 7.39 -15.85 11.20
C ILE A 829 6.19 -16.33 12.02
N PHE A 830 5.02 -15.74 11.76
CA PHE A 830 3.74 -16.18 12.31
C PHE A 830 3.07 -17.21 11.39
N ASP A 831 2.35 -18.15 11.98
CA ASP A 831 1.69 -19.21 11.22
C ASP A 831 0.50 -18.66 10.41
N ALA A 832 0.34 -19.09 9.16
CA ALA A 832 -0.77 -18.69 8.28
C ALA A 832 -1.95 -19.68 8.36
N PRO A 833 -3.22 -19.25 8.19
CA PRO A 833 -3.72 -17.87 8.17
C PRO A 833 -4.14 -17.40 9.58
N SER A 834 -3.60 -16.27 10.04
CA SER A 834 -3.83 -15.72 11.38
C SER A 834 -5.24 -15.17 11.62
N VAL A 835 -6.06 -15.01 10.58
CA VAL A 835 -7.39 -14.34 10.67
C VAL A 835 -8.49 -15.22 11.26
N LYS A 836 -8.19 -16.48 11.58
CA LYS A 836 -9.23 -17.47 11.90
C LYS A 836 -9.18 -18.04 13.31
N GLN A 837 -8.38 -17.52 14.22
CA GLN A 837 -8.14 -18.24 15.46
C GLN A 837 -8.29 -17.29 16.66
N GLY A 838 -9.30 -17.57 17.47
CA GLY A 838 -9.75 -16.76 18.59
C GLY A 838 -8.74 -16.70 19.74
N THR A 839 -9.22 -16.43 20.95
CA THR A 839 -8.37 -16.23 22.14
C THR A 839 -7.29 -17.30 22.33
N GLU A 840 -7.60 -18.58 22.06
CA GLU A 840 -6.70 -19.72 22.24
C GLU A 840 -5.43 -19.65 21.37
N GLU A 841 -5.53 -19.29 20.08
CA GLU A 841 -4.34 -19.22 19.23
C GLU A 841 -3.54 -17.95 19.51
N LEU A 842 -4.19 -16.83 19.85
CA LEU A 842 -3.47 -15.64 20.29
C LEU A 842 -2.59 -15.95 21.50
N LEU A 843 -3.11 -16.72 22.48
CA LEU A 843 -2.34 -17.21 23.62
C LEU A 843 -1.20 -18.12 23.17
N LYS A 844 -1.46 -19.07 22.28
CA LYS A 844 -0.42 -19.98 21.76
C LYS A 844 0.70 -19.25 21.00
N GLN A 845 0.37 -18.25 20.20
CA GLN A 845 1.37 -17.41 19.51
C GLN A 845 2.18 -16.59 20.51
N GLN A 846 1.53 -16.04 21.55
CA GLN A 846 2.21 -15.37 22.64
C GLN A 846 3.14 -16.33 23.40
N GLU A 847 2.68 -17.54 23.75
CA GLU A 847 3.47 -18.58 24.42
C GLU A 847 4.69 -19.00 23.59
N LYS A 848 4.54 -19.09 22.26
CA LYS A 848 5.64 -19.35 21.32
C LYS A 848 6.70 -18.26 21.40
N LEU A 849 6.29 -16.99 21.39
CA LEU A 849 7.22 -15.84 21.52
C LEU A 849 7.90 -15.80 22.89
N ILE A 850 7.15 -16.05 23.97
CA ILE A 850 7.70 -16.13 25.33
C ILE A 850 8.74 -17.26 25.40
N SER A 851 8.37 -18.47 24.97
CA SER A 851 9.28 -19.63 24.97
C SER A 851 10.53 -19.40 24.12
N GLU A 852 10.38 -18.75 22.97
CA GLU A 852 11.52 -18.39 22.13
C GLU A 852 12.42 -17.35 22.80
N PHE A 853 11.85 -16.35 23.47
CA PHE A 853 12.61 -15.38 24.23
C PHE A 853 13.33 -16.06 25.39
N GLU A 854 12.67 -16.91 26.17
CA GLU A 854 13.28 -17.65 27.28
C GLU A 854 14.50 -18.44 26.81
N ARG A 855 14.36 -19.19 25.72
CA ARG A 855 15.45 -19.96 25.12
C ARG A 855 16.60 -19.05 24.62
N ALA A 856 16.28 -17.96 23.94
CA ALA A 856 17.27 -17.02 23.43
C ALA A 856 18.00 -16.32 24.60
N TYR A 857 17.25 -15.86 25.58
CA TYR A 857 17.74 -15.19 26.77
C TYR A 857 18.65 -16.12 27.60
N GLU A 858 18.28 -17.38 27.83
CA GLU A 858 19.13 -18.35 28.54
C GLU A 858 20.42 -18.65 27.75
N THR A 859 20.34 -18.72 26.42
CA THR A 859 21.54 -18.86 25.57
C THR A 859 22.47 -17.66 25.71
N ILE A 860 21.89 -16.45 25.74
CA ILE A 860 22.64 -15.20 25.88
C ILE A 860 23.26 -15.07 27.27
N ARG A 861 22.49 -15.37 28.32
CA ARG A 861 22.91 -15.31 29.72
C ARG A 861 24.00 -16.32 30.05
N SER A 862 23.92 -17.53 29.49
CA SER A 862 24.94 -18.58 29.68
C SER A 862 26.22 -18.34 28.87
N GLY A 863 26.20 -17.41 27.90
CA GLY A 863 27.37 -17.02 27.13
C GLY A 863 28.46 -16.36 27.98
N ALA A 864 29.72 -16.50 27.56
CA ALA A 864 30.84 -15.84 28.20
C ALA A 864 30.84 -14.34 27.88
N TRP A 865 30.43 -13.52 28.85
CA TRP A 865 30.42 -12.07 28.74
C TRP A 865 31.75 -11.47 29.22
N GLN A 866 32.27 -10.53 28.43
CA GLN A 866 33.37 -9.65 28.81
C GLN A 866 32.81 -8.27 29.10
N SER A 867 33.23 -7.64 30.21
CA SER A 867 32.81 -6.29 30.59
C SER A 867 33.96 -5.31 30.42
N TRP A 868 33.65 -4.09 30.00
CA TRP A 868 34.60 -3.01 29.82
C TRP A 868 33.97 -1.70 30.33
N PRO A 869 34.59 -1.04 31.31
CA PRO A 869 35.70 -1.53 32.12
C PRO A 869 35.32 -2.84 32.86
N GLY A 870 36.31 -3.69 33.17
CA GLY A 870 36.08 -4.92 33.93
C GLY A 870 35.59 -4.71 35.38
N ASP A 871 35.35 -3.45 35.77
CA ASP A 871 34.90 -2.99 37.07
C ASP A 871 33.55 -2.26 36.93
N PRO A 872 32.47 -2.71 37.61
CA PRO A 872 31.15 -2.10 37.54
C PRO A 872 31.06 -0.72 38.21
N THR A 873 32.11 -0.25 38.89
CA THR A 873 32.14 1.11 39.46
C THR A 873 32.42 2.20 38.42
N PHE A 874 32.71 1.82 37.17
CA PHE A 874 33.07 2.72 36.07
C PHE A 874 34.28 3.63 36.37
N GLN A 875 35.09 3.29 37.38
CA GLN A 875 36.31 4.03 37.75
C GLN A 875 37.51 3.70 36.86
N LYS A 876 37.33 2.86 35.84
CA LYS A 876 38.36 2.56 34.84
C LYS A 876 37.85 2.93 33.46
N GLU A 877 38.79 3.08 32.54
CA GLU A 877 38.49 3.33 31.14
C GLU A 877 37.87 2.08 30.48
N GLY A 878 36.80 2.29 29.72
CA GLY A 878 36.16 1.34 28.84
C GLY A 878 36.82 1.33 27.45
N ILE A 879 36.01 1.21 26.40
CA ILE A 879 36.49 1.25 25.01
C ILE A 879 36.42 2.69 24.52
N SER A 880 37.58 3.28 24.24
CA SER A 880 37.70 4.66 23.79
C SER A 880 37.87 4.74 22.29
N VAL A 881 37.03 5.56 21.64
CA VAL A 881 37.10 5.89 20.22
C VAL A 881 37.50 7.37 20.08
N PRO A 882 38.68 7.67 19.52
CA PRO A 882 39.17 9.03 19.41
C PRO A 882 38.34 9.88 18.45
N LEU A 883 38.07 11.13 18.82
CA LEU A 883 37.47 12.11 17.91
C LEU A 883 38.54 12.59 16.92
N SER A 884 38.19 12.60 15.64
CA SER A 884 39.13 13.04 14.60
C SER A 884 39.48 14.53 14.77
N PRO A 885 40.67 14.98 14.30
CA PRO A 885 41.04 16.40 14.33
C PRO A 885 40.01 17.32 13.65
N ARG A 886 39.30 16.81 12.64
CA ARG A 886 38.19 17.50 11.97
C ARG A 886 37.02 17.69 12.93
N ILE A 887 36.54 16.62 13.57
CA ILE A 887 35.45 16.67 14.55
C ILE A 887 35.79 17.63 15.71
N LEU A 888 37.02 17.59 16.23
CA LEU A 888 37.45 18.51 17.29
C LEU A 888 37.51 19.97 16.83
N LYS A 889 37.85 20.22 15.57
CA LYS A 889 37.82 21.57 14.98
C LYS A 889 36.37 22.05 14.83
N ASP A 890 35.47 21.20 14.37
CA ASP A 890 34.07 21.53 14.14
C ASP A 890 33.34 21.78 15.47
N LEU A 891 33.65 20.97 16.51
CA LEU A 891 33.12 21.16 17.86
C LEU A 891 33.53 22.52 18.45
N ARG A 892 34.79 22.93 18.29
CA ARG A 892 35.32 24.23 18.73
C ARG A 892 34.66 25.40 18.01
N ASN A 893 34.47 25.28 16.71
CA ASN A 893 33.88 26.33 15.86
C ASN A 893 32.35 26.32 15.84
N GLY A 894 31.72 25.36 16.54
CA GLY A 894 30.28 25.26 16.59
C GLY A 894 29.63 26.52 17.17
N GLY A 895 28.40 26.80 16.74
CA GLY A 895 27.60 27.92 17.25
C GLY A 895 27.24 27.76 18.74
N ASP A 896 26.08 28.25 19.16
CA ASP A 896 25.71 28.22 20.59
C ASP A 896 25.53 26.81 21.19
N ASN A 897 25.47 25.79 20.32
CA ASN A 897 25.28 24.40 20.71
C ASN A 897 26.53 23.51 20.64
N HIS A 898 27.62 23.95 19.98
CA HIS A 898 28.83 23.16 19.76
C HIS A 898 28.53 21.68 19.46
N GLU A 899 28.00 21.43 18.26
CA GLU A 899 27.42 20.14 17.86
C GLU A 899 28.23 19.49 16.74
N VAL A 900 28.47 18.18 16.85
CA VAL A 900 29.18 17.38 15.84
C VAL A 900 28.57 15.99 15.69
N LEU A 901 28.72 15.43 14.49
CA LEU A 901 28.30 14.07 14.14
C LEU A 901 29.50 13.11 14.16
N LEU A 902 29.26 11.89 14.64
CA LEU A 902 30.21 10.80 14.70
C LEU A 902 29.52 9.49 14.30
N SER A 903 30.07 8.77 13.33
CA SER A 903 29.61 7.44 12.95
C SER A 903 30.53 6.37 13.54
N ILE A 904 29.93 5.38 14.18
CA ILE A 904 30.63 4.22 14.74
C ILE A 904 30.16 2.98 13.98
N THR A 905 31.08 2.28 13.32
CA THR A 905 30.79 0.98 12.70
C THR A 905 31.76 -0.10 13.18
N PRO A 906 31.34 -1.37 13.19
CA PRO A 906 32.20 -2.49 13.58
C PRO A 906 33.47 -2.62 12.71
N GLU A 907 33.41 -2.23 11.43
CA GLU A 907 34.50 -2.36 10.46
C GLU A 907 35.53 -1.22 10.60
N ALA A 908 35.07 -0.03 10.96
CA ALA A 908 35.93 1.16 11.07
C ALA A 908 36.70 1.23 12.40
N HIS A 909 36.21 0.54 13.44
CA HIS A 909 36.74 0.62 14.80
C HIS A 909 37.20 -0.77 15.27
N PHE A 910 38.50 -1.04 15.08
CA PHE A 910 39.14 -2.33 15.37
C PHE A 910 39.03 -2.74 16.84
N GLU A 911 38.77 -1.79 17.73
CA GLU A 911 38.51 -1.99 19.15
C GLU A 911 37.35 -2.97 19.38
N PHE A 912 36.41 -3.07 18.44
CA PHE A 912 35.27 -3.98 18.50
C PHE A 912 35.41 -5.24 17.61
N GLY A 913 36.51 -5.39 16.86
CA GLY A 913 36.61 -6.34 15.74
C GLY A 913 36.48 -7.83 16.07
N ASN A 914 36.61 -8.23 17.35
CA ASN A 914 36.43 -9.62 17.82
C ASN A 914 35.19 -9.82 18.70
N MET A 915 34.30 -8.82 18.74
CA MET A 915 33.18 -8.76 19.67
C MET A 915 31.86 -9.07 18.97
N ALA A 916 31.04 -9.90 19.60
CA ALA A 916 29.66 -10.15 19.22
C ALA A 916 28.72 -9.58 20.28
N ASN A 917 27.49 -9.26 19.89
CA ASN A 917 26.43 -8.78 20.77
C ASN A 917 26.91 -7.70 21.75
N VAL A 918 27.52 -6.65 21.20
CA VAL A 918 28.06 -5.53 21.98
C VAL A 918 26.91 -4.68 22.52
N ARG A 919 26.88 -4.46 23.84
CA ARG A 919 25.79 -3.77 24.55
C ARG A 919 26.37 -2.75 25.53
N LEU A 920 25.85 -1.52 25.48
CA LEU A 920 26.29 -0.40 26.30
C LEU A 920 25.56 -0.36 27.63
N THR A 921 26.30 0.01 28.67
CA THR A 921 25.77 0.35 29.99
C THR A 921 26.08 1.80 30.36
N GLN A 922 27.06 2.43 29.72
CA GLN A 922 27.32 3.86 29.89
C GLN A 922 28.10 4.42 28.70
N VAL A 923 27.87 5.69 28.36
CA VAL A 923 28.58 6.41 27.32
C VAL A 923 29.09 7.73 27.88
N ARG A 924 30.39 7.97 27.71
CA ARG A 924 31.10 9.14 28.24
C ARG A 924 31.78 9.88 27.10
N VAL A 925 31.93 11.20 27.25
CA VAL A 925 32.66 12.03 26.29
C VAL A 925 33.65 12.89 27.06
N TRP A 926 34.91 12.73 26.72
CA TRP A 926 36.00 13.44 27.36
C TRP A 926 36.56 14.49 26.40
N LEU A 927 36.67 15.73 26.86
CA LEU A 927 37.18 16.86 26.07
C LEU A 927 38.29 17.55 26.85
N ARG A 928 39.53 17.13 26.60
CA ARG A 928 40.68 17.61 27.36
C ARG A 928 40.99 19.05 26.98
N GLY A 929 40.97 19.93 27.98
CA GLY A 929 41.16 21.37 27.82
C GLY A 929 39.86 22.18 27.76
N ALA A 930 38.69 21.52 27.78
CA ALA A 930 37.41 22.23 27.92
C ALA A 930 37.29 22.84 29.33
N THR A 931 36.76 24.05 29.45
CA THR A 931 36.53 24.70 30.76
C THR A 931 35.16 25.35 30.82
N VAL A 932 34.58 25.39 32.03
CA VAL A 932 33.30 26.04 32.35
C VAL A 932 33.55 27.03 33.49
N SER A 933 33.03 28.25 33.40
CA SER A 933 33.27 29.30 34.41
C SER A 933 31.97 29.68 35.14
N PRO A 934 31.98 29.88 36.48
CA PRO A 934 30.80 30.37 37.17
C PRO A 934 30.38 31.74 36.63
N VAL A 935 29.10 31.89 36.28
CA VAL A 935 28.50 33.23 36.08
C VAL A 935 27.63 33.52 37.29
N GLY A 936 28.16 34.29 38.25
CA GLY A 936 27.40 34.83 39.39
C GLY A 936 27.93 34.45 40.79
N SER A 937 27.71 35.36 41.75
CA SER A 937 28.22 35.37 43.13
C SER A 937 27.54 34.32 44.04
N GLY A 938 27.65 33.04 43.71
CA GLY A 938 27.24 31.92 44.56
C GLY A 938 28.44 31.04 44.92
N SER A 939 28.49 30.51 46.15
CA SER A 939 29.65 29.77 46.69
C SER A 939 29.85 28.35 46.13
N ARG A 940 29.44 28.08 44.88
CA ARG A 940 29.79 26.82 44.19
C ARG A 940 31.09 27.02 43.42
N THR A 941 32.15 26.40 43.92
CA THR A 941 33.51 26.40 43.34
C THR A 941 33.72 25.35 42.23
N GLN A 942 32.69 24.58 41.88
CA GLN A 942 32.74 23.46 40.92
C GLN A 942 31.55 23.54 39.97
N TRP A 943 31.82 23.47 38.65
CA TRP A 943 30.82 23.48 37.58
C TRP A 943 31.17 22.37 36.59
N PRO A 944 30.40 21.26 36.57
CA PRO A 944 30.66 20.18 35.64
C PRO A 944 30.36 20.62 34.21
N LEU A 945 31.13 20.08 33.26
CA LEU A 945 30.79 20.19 31.84
C LEU A 945 29.64 19.23 31.54
N HIS A 946 28.56 19.77 30.99
CA HIS A 946 27.39 19.04 30.52
C HIS A 946 27.50 18.78 29.02
N VAL A 947 27.48 17.51 28.65
CA VAL A 947 27.48 17.03 27.26
C VAL A 947 26.19 16.27 27.00
N GLU A 948 25.52 16.58 25.90
CA GLU A 948 24.39 15.83 25.37
C GLU A 948 24.90 14.88 24.27
N LEU A 949 24.45 13.64 24.34
CA LEU A 949 24.76 12.58 23.40
C LEU A 949 23.46 12.06 22.79
N THR A 950 23.40 11.92 21.49
CA THR A 950 22.21 11.41 20.81
C THR A 950 22.59 10.25 19.89
N HIS A 951 22.13 9.04 20.20
CA HIS A 951 22.19 7.90 19.28
C HIS A 951 20.97 7.91 18.36
N TRP A 952 21.16 7.93 17.04
CA TRP A 952 20.08 8.16 16.08
C TRP A 952 19.18 6.96 15.83
N GLY A 953 19.52 5.82 16.41
CA GLY A 953 18.67 4.63 16.45
C GLY A 953 18.89 3.66 15.30
N TYR A 954 19.74 3.98 14.33
CA TYR A 954 20.29 2.96 13.43
C TYR A 954 21.36 2.18 14.16
N GLU A 955 21.23 0.86 14.13
CA GLU A 955 22.11 -0.02 14.87
C GLU A 955 22.44 -1.28 14.08
N THR A 956 23.69 -1.72 14.16
CA THR A 956 24.11 -3.04 13.66
C THR A 956 24.68 -3.87 14.79
N ILE A 957 24.06 -5.00 15.10
CA ILE A 957 24.54 -5.94 16.12
C ILE A 957 24.93 -7.24 15.46
N HIS A 958 26.17 -7.66 15.64
CA HIS A 958 26.63 -8.97 15.19
C HIS A 958 26.20 -10.05 16.19
N ASP A 959 25.60 -11.13 15.70
CA ASP A 959 25.35 -12.31 16.52
C ASP A 959 26.67 -13.05 16.83
N SER A 960 26.61 -14.09 17.66
CA SER A 960 27.79 -14.89 18.04
C SER A 960 28.47 -15.59 16.86
N ASN A 961 27.80 -15.71 15.70
CA ASN A 961 28.35 -16.29 14.47
C ASN A 961 28.92 -15.23 13.52
N GLY A 962 28.88 -13.95 13.90
CA GLY A 962 29.32 -12.83 13.05
C GLY A 962 28.29 -12.40 12.01
N LYS A 963 27.02 -12.84 12.12
CA LYS A 963 25.95 -12.36 11.24
C LYS A 963 25.48 -10.99 11.71
N ALA A 964 25.55 -9.99 10.82
CA ALA A 964 25.03 -8.65 11.08
C ALA A 964 23.49 -8.66 11.16
N CYS A 965 22.95 -8.12 12.26
CA CYS A 965 21.54 -7.83 12.43
C CYS A 965 21.35 -6.31 12.46
N GLN A 966 20.64 -5.77 11.47
CA GLN A 966 20.35 -4.34 11.37
C GLN A 966 19.04 -4.01 12.08
N PHE A 967 19.07 -2.93 12.85
CA PHE A 967 17.94 -2.44 13.62
C PHE A 967 17.76 -0.94 13.44
N GLN A 968 16.50 -0.52 13.46
CA GLN A 968 16.11 0.88 13.54
C GLN A 968 15.20 1.06 14.74
N HIS A 969 15.63 1.81 15.75
CA HIS A 969 14.86 2.08 16.95
C HIS A 969 14.71 3.59 17.18
N ALA A 970 13.88 3.98 18.15
CA ALA A 970 13.73 5.39 18.52
C ALA A 970 15.07 5.98 19.02
N THR A 971 15.34 7.23 18.65
CA THR A 971 16.50 8.02 19.07
C THR A 971 16.71 7.96 20.59
N VAL A 972 17.97 7.85 21.02
CA VAL A 972 18.33 7.81 22.44
C VAL A 972 19.10 9.05 22.80
N ASN A 973 18.55 9.86 23.70
CA ASN A 973 19.24 11.01 24.27
C ASN A 973 19.85 10.61 25.61
N LEU A 974 21.14 10.86 25.74
CA LEU A 974 21.94 10.60 26.92
C LEU A 974 22.58 11.91 27.36
N HIS A 975 22.86 12.00 28.66
CA HIS A 975 23.58 13.12 29.24
C HIS A 975 24.82 12.61 29.94
N PHE A 976 25.91 13.37 29.86
CA PHE A 976 27.14 13.09 30.56
C PHE A 976 27.66 14.36 31.21
N LYS A 977 28.05 14.24 32.49
CA LYS A 977 28.54 15.35 33.30
C LYS A 977 29.84 14.96 34.00
N TYR A 978 30.87 15.78 33.83
CA TYR A 978 32.15 15.56 34.50
C TYR A 978 32.84 16.85 34.95
N GLU A 979 33.69 16.76 35.98
CA GLU A 979 34.43 17.90 36.53
C GLU A 979 35.69 18.21 35.71
N THR A 980 35.65 19.31 34.95
CA THR A 980 36.78 19.73 34.09
C THR A 980 38.03 20.11 34.88
N THR A 981 37.89 20.62 36.11
CA THR A 981 39.04 21.02 36.94
C THR A 981 39.82 19.83 37.50
N LEU A 982 39.17 18.68 37.67
CA LEU A 982 39.81 17.41 38.03
C LEU A 982 40.35 16.68 36.79
N PHE A 983 39.60 16.73 35.69
CA PHE A 983 39.98 16.05 34.45
C PHE A 983 41.19 16.69 33.75
N ASN A 984 41.23 18.01 33.58
CA ASN A 984 42.22 18.67 32.75
C ASN A 984 43.69 18.57 33.23
N PRO A 985 44.00 18.68 34.55
CA PRO A 985 45.39 18.66 35.03
C PRO A 985 46.11 17.33 34.81
N GLU A 986 45.42 16.21 35.02
CA GLU A 986 46.04 14.87 35.03
C GLU A 986 45.49 13.95 33.93
N GLY A 987 44.32 14.25 33.35
CA GLY A 987 43.66 13.38 32.36
C GLY A 987 43.19 12.04 32.93
N LEU A 988 43.18 11.90 34.27
CA LEU A 988 42.93 10.65 34.96
C LEU A 988 41.43 10.42 35.18
N ILE A 989 40.90 9.34 34.59
CA ILE A 989 39.49 8.94 34.64
C ILE A 989 39.16 8.17 35.94
N ASP A 990 40.17 7.71 36.67
CA ASP A 990 40.05 6.89 37.88
C ASP A 990 39.87 7.69 39.18
N GLN A 991 39.75 9.02 39.09
CA GLN A 991 39.50 9.85 40.26
C GLN A 991 38.04 9.72 40.75
N PRO A 992 37.82 9.44 42.05
CA PRO A 992 36.47 9.40 42.62
C PRO A 992 35.82 10.80 42.53
N ASN A 993 34.55 10.84 42.13
CA ASN A 993 33.72 12.04 41.95
C ASN A 993 34.00 12.87 40.68
N ILE A 994 34.76 12.36 39.71
CA ILE A 994 34.96 13.05 38.42
C ILE A 994 33.69 13.03 37.55
N VAL A 995 32.89 11.96 37.62
CA VAL A 995 31.60 11.81 36.93
C VAL A 995 30.45 12.04 37.92
N TYR A 996 29.44 12.81 37.52
CA TYR A 996 28.32 13.18 38.40
C TYR A 996 27.07 12.29 38.23
N GLU A 997 26.89 11.64 37.08
CA GLU A 997 25.66 10.89 36.76
C GLU A 997 25.99 9.62 35.96
N HIS A 998 25.29 8.53 36.28
CA HIS A 998 25.25 7.31 35.48
C HIS A 998 23.95 7.29 34.65
N GLN A 999 24.05 6.79 33.42
CA GLN A 999 22.93 6.75 32.48
C GLN A 999 22.08 5.48 32.74
N ASP A 1000 20.77 5.58 32.58
CA ASP A 1000 19.83 4.45 32.74
C ASP A 1000 19.86 3.51 31.51
N LEU A 1001 20.98 2.81 31.35
CA LEU A 1001 21.22 1.77 30.33
C LEU A 1001 21.46 0.38 30.95
N ASP A 1002 21.25 0.26 32.26
CA ASP A 1002 21.92 -0.68 33.17
C ASP A 1002 21.51 -2.17 33.09
N TYR A 1003 20.82 -2.63 32.03
CA TYR A 1003 20.54 -4.06 31.93
C TYR A 1003 21.75 -4.84 31.41
N ASP A 1004 22.45 -5.53 32.31
CA ASP A 1004 23.78 -6.08 32.05
C ASP A 1004 23.81 -7.57 31.64
N TYR A 1005 22.62 -8.19 31.49
CA TYR A 1005 22.41 -9.63 31.26
C TYR A 1005 23.07 -10.57 32.30
N GLY A 1006 23.61 -10.03 33.40
CA GLY A 1006 24.44 -10.74 34.36
C GLY A 1006 23.67 -11.14 35.62
N GLY A 1007 23.58 -12.46 35.89
CA GLY A 1007 23.25 -13.01 37.23
C GLY A 1007 21.84 -12.73 37.80
N GLY A 1008 21.00 -11.94 37.15
CA GLY A 1008 19.64 -11.58 37.60
C GLY A 1008 18.51 -12.42 37.01
N ALA A 1009 17.29 -12.16 37.48
CA ALA A 1009 16.06 -12.63 36.84
C ALA A 1009 15.86 -11.97 35.47
N GLN A 1010 14.96 -12.53 34.66
CA GLN A 1010 14.55 -11.95 33.38
C GLN A 1010 14.14 -10.47 33.53
N PRO A 1011 14.36 -9.65 32.48
CA PRO A 1011 14.06 -8.21 32.54
C PRO A 1011 12.55 -8.00 32.74
N GLY A 1012 12.19 -7.23 33.76
CA GLY A 1012 10.80 -6.82 33.99
C GLY A 1012 10.31 -5.75 33.02
N ALA A 1013 9.02 -5.41 33.08
CA ALA A 1013 8.35 -4.50 32.13
C ALA A 1013 9.04 -3.13 31.96
N ASN A 1014 9.60 -2.57 33.04
CA ASN A 1014 10.22 -1.24 33.03
C ASN A 1014 11.68 -1.22 32.52
N ILE A 1015 12.26 -2.39 32.22
CA ILE A 1015 13.63 -2.50 31.75
C ILE A 1015 13.68 -2.28 30.24
N LYS A 1016 14.67 -1.53 29.76
CA LYS A 1016 14.92 -1.33 28.32
C LYS A 1016 16.10 -2.20 27.89
N PRO A 1017 16.07 -2.77 26.66
CA PRO A 1017 17.24 -3.42 26.10
C PRO A 1017 18.38 -2.40 25.98
N PRO A 1018 19.60 -2.77 26.39
CA PRO A 1018 20.77 -1.97 26.07
C PRO A 1018 20.98 -2.02 24.56
N PHE A 1019 21.42 -0.90 23.99
CA PHE A 1019 21.84 -0.82 22.60
C PHE A 1019 23.38 -0.84 22.55
N GLY A 1020 23.94 -1.18 21.41
CA GLY A 1020 25.37 -1.15 21.13
C GLY A 1020 25.88 0.25 20.73
N PRO A 1021 27.19 0.36 20.43
CA PRO A 1021 27.81 1.61 20.02
C PRO A 1021 27.62 1.91 18.53
N PHE A 1022 27.13 0.95 17.74
CA PHE A 1022 27.26 0.95 16.29
C PHE A 1022 26.13 1.72 15.60
N GLY A 1023 26.33 3.01 15.41
CA GLY A 1023 25.39 3.88 14.74
C GLY A 1023 25.92 5.29 14.62
N ASP A 1024 25.04 6.21 14.28
CA ASP A 1024 25.34 7.63 14.26
C ASP A 1024 25.05 8.28 15.62
N TRP A 1025 26.02 9.07 16.07
CA TRP A 1025 26.04 9.76 17.33
C TRP A 1025 26.18 11.26 17.10
N THR A 1026 25.32 12.05 17.72
CA THR A 1026 25.55 13.49 17.88
C THR A 1026 26.17 13.75 19.25
N ILE A 1027 27.22 14.55 19.28
CA ILE A 1027 27.79 15.12 20.52
C ILE A 1027 27.48 16.61 20.50
N ARG A 1028 26.84 17.11 21.57
CA ARG A 1028 26.46 18.51 21.70
C ARG A 1028 26.89 19.06 23.06
N VAL A 1029 27.52 20.23 23.06
CA VAL A 1029 27.97 20.93 24.28
C VAL A 1029 27.30 22.30 24.36
N PRO A 1030 26.04 22.38 24.84
CA PRO A 1030 25.24 23.59 24.75
C PRO A 1030 25.73 24.66 25.74
N LYS A 1031 25.97 25.89 25.25
CA LYS A 1031 26.37 27.03 26.11
C LYS A 1031 25.32 27.36 27.18
N ALA A 1032 24.04 27.13 26.87
CA ALA A 1032 22.94 27.36 27.81
C ALA A 1032 23.03 26.51 29.09
N MET A 1033 23.59 25.30 28.98
CA MET A 1033 23.81 24.41 30.13
C MET A 1033 25.23 24.49 30.70
N ASN A 1034 26.13 25.18 30.00
CA ASN A 1034 27.54 25.36 30.36
C ASN A 1034 27.89 26.85 30.43
N PRO A 1035 27.54 27.56 31.53
CA PRO A 1035 27.88 28.97 31.68
C PRO A 1035 29.39 29.21 31.56
N GLY A 1036 29.80 30.21 30.77
CA GLY A 1036 31.22 30.51 30.58
C GLY A 1036 32.03 29.38 29.90
N LEU A 1037 31.37 28.55 29.10
CA LEU A 1037 32.01 27.50 28.29
C LEU A 1037 33.13 28.07 27.42
N TYR A 1038 34.29 27.43 27.46
CA TYR A 1038 35.44 27.72 26.61
C TYR A 1038 36.05 26.41 26.07
N LEU A 1039 36.04 26.26 24.75
CA LEU A 1039 36.49 25.05 24.04
C LEU A 1039 37.76 25.25 23.21
N ASP A 1040 38.28 26.47 23.03
CA ASP A 1040 39.45 26.70 22.15
C ASP A 1040 40.69 25.91 22.60
N ASN A 1041 40.82 25.68 23.91
CA ASN A 1041 41.89 24.91 24.54
C ASN A 1041 41.71 23.39 24.40
N VAL A 1042 40.65 22.91 23.76
CA VAL A 1042 40.45 21.47 23.55
C VAL A 1042 41.50 20.94 22.57
N THR A 1043 42.39 20.08 23.08
CA THR A 1043 43.48 19.47 22.29
C THR A 1043 43.19 18.03 21.92
N GLU A 1044 42.45 17.30 22.76
CA GLU A 1044 42.12 15.89 22.61
C GLU A 1044 40.66 15.65 23.01
N GLY A 1045 40.02 14.69 22.36
CA GLY A 1045 38.72 14.22 22.80
C GLY A 1045 38.40 12.84 22.24
N TRP A 1046 37.59 12.09 22.98
CA TRP A 1046 37.16 10.76 22.60
C TRP A 1046 35.77 10.48 23.18
N ILE A 1047 35.04 9.60 22.51
CA ILE A 1047 33.87 8.95 23.10
C ILE A 1047 34.35 7.67 23.75
N GLU A 1048 33.95 7.46 24.99
CA GLU A 1048 34.26 6.27 25.73
C GLU A 1048 32.97 5.49 25.97
N PHE A 1049 32.95 4.27 25.46
CA PHE A 1049 31.88 3.33 25.69
C PHE A 1049 32.23 2.49 26.91
N CYS A 1050 31.24 2.24 27.77
CA CYS A 1050 31.26 1.19 28.78
C CYS A 1050 30.12 0.21 28.52
N GLY A 1051 30.35 -1.07 28.72
CA GLY A 1051 29.41 -2.10 28.35
C GLY A 1051 29.97 -3.50 28.43
N ARG A 1052 29.36 -4.39 27.65
CA ARG A 1052 29.70 -5.80 27.58
C ARG A 1052 29.62 -6.33 26.16
N ASN A 1053 30.28 -7.45 25.92
CA ASN A 1053 30.19 -8.20 24.68
C ASN A 1053 30.36 -9.71 24.92
N GLN A 1054 29.89 -10.49 23.96
CA GLN A 1054 30.26 -11.89 23.79
C GLN A 1054 31.46 -11.99 22.83
N ALA A 1055 32.13 -13.14 22.80
CA ALA A 1055 33.16 -13.42 21.81
C ALA A 1055 32.54 -13.85 20.47
N LEU A 1056 33.11 -13.42 19.35
CA LEU A 1056 32.80 -14.01 18.04
C LEU A 1056 33.28 -15.47 18.01
N SER A 1057 32.40 -16.37 17.57
CA SER A 1057 32.75 -17.77 17.30
C SER A 1057 33.71 -17.78 16.12
N ARG A 1058 34.98 -18.18 16.32
CA ARG A 1058 35.91 -18.32 15.19
C ARG A 1058 35.36 -19.40 14.24
N PRO A 1059 35.33 -19.17 12.92
CA PRO A 1059 35.03 -20.24 11.99
C PRO A 1059 36.10 -21.33 12.17
N HIS A 1060 35.65 -22.54 12.48
CA HIS A 1060 36.48 -23.74 12.47
C HIS A 1060 36.72 -24.21 11.04
#